data_AF-A0A1H8ANQ7-F1
#
_entry.id   AF-A0A1H8ANQ7-F1
#
_cell.length_a   1.000
_cell.length_b   1.000
_cell.length_c   1.000
_cell.angle_alpha   90.00
_cell.angle_beta   90.00
_cell.angle_gamma   90.00
#
_symmetry.space_group_name_H-M   'P 1'
#
loop_
_entity.id
_entity.type
_entity.pdbx_description
1 polymer ?
#
loop_
_entity_poly.entity_id
_entity_poly.type
_entity_poly.pdbx_seq_one_letter_code
_entity_poly.pdbx_strand_id
1 'polypeptide(L)'
;MTIYSQANADIFLPHMPDVARCELSLRELNQMWRLIESSAKMNCPAEARLLLPAMVATRTGFAHLEQALVANLVQEKVRHVLAELGTQARYAIDILVRNLYERTADVGFLATDADLCRFVAGLDDDREQARQRLADYRDKYTVYDEILLLDTEGRVLVQADPATPVTYSRDPLLQPTLDQHGYRETFRATDLRPGKARALVYSHRMLHPDTGAPVGVLCLCFNFEQEMDAIFAAYRDPSQRANMLLLDAHDHVISSADPLWIPAGVRVPTNAGGQPQLLMFGGREYLVRTYSSAGYQGYPGPAGWKAQLMIPVDLAFRSHDGQALAGVEPALMHGLLSHAEAFSPSLHELMSSVTRTTRTIERIVWNGKITSAANDSPAGNGGGGVNKLNTVLDQITETGERSDALFSHSIQDLYQTVLASSLSEAGLTSQLLVDMLDRNLYERANDCRWWAQSAQLRRGLAQPSADQAAAMTEVLRHINRLYTVYARLFVYDRSGRILASTGDQQAVGQCIDGDTLGRVCALRSALDHYAEPFAPSPLYGGAATYTYHAAIRHPAQSASVIGGIGIVFDAQPELLNMLVSGVAGRENMRACFVTPDGRVLSSTDAACAPGDLLPLDPGLLQQACSNPHGASVARIVQHDGQYVIAACTRAGGYREFRAADGVEQPVLAVLLQAFGAVRHELPARASVHIDRIDRLHDSGSDFAIFYAGRTLMALRAAQIQEAVPFAKVQRTASAGAGAGTASAARIGMLDVPLAGGQQHVVWVFDLALLATGRPGVVSDNSQVMLVRHGGSIIGLLVDDLHSVQQFDGADMTESPLGGGDAALAPRLIKANQGNLLIQEIDLDRLFARLRA
;
A
#
# COMPACT_ATOMS: atom_id res chain seq x y z
N MET A 1 -6.41 -24.38 -13.24
CA MET A 1 -6.25 -22.93 -13.03
C MET A 1 -5.48 -22.25 -14.18
N THR A 2 -4.46 -22.88 -14.77
CA THR A 2 -3.59 -22.29 -15.81
C THR A 2 -4.27 -21.89 -17.13
N ILE A 3 -5.34 -22.59 -17.54
CA ILE A 3 -6.09 -22.27 -18.78
C ILE A 3 -6.98 -21.02 -18.57
N TYR A 4 -7.55 -20.85 -17.37
CA TYR A 4 -8.36 -19.67 -17.02
C TYR A 4 -7.49 -18.41 -16.86
N SER A 5 -6.22 -18.54 -16.42
CA SER A 5 -5.31 -17.41 -16.28
C SER A 5 -4.75 -16.89 -17.62
N GLN A 6 -4.57 -17.77 -18.62
CA GLN A 6 -4.14 -17.37 -19.96
C GLN A 6 -5.24 -16.64 -20.74
N ALA A 7 -6.48 -17.13 -20.68
CA ALA A 7 -7.60 -16.52 -21.40
C ALA A 7 -7.87 -15.06 -21.00
N ASN A 8 -7.62 -14.69 -19.73
CA ASN A 8 -7.74 -13.31 -19.28
C ASN A 8 -6.56 -12.44 -19.75
N ALA A 9 -5.34 -13.01 -19.86
CA ALA A 9 -4.18 -12.23 -20.29
C ALA A 9 -4.33 -11.72 -21.73
N ASP A 10 -4.86 -12.56 -22.63
CA ASP A 10 -5.08 -12.22 -24.04
C ASP A 10 -6.09 -11.08 -24.23
N ILE A 11 -7.06 -10.93 -23.32
CA ILE A 11 -8.06 -9.85 -23.36
C ILE A 11 -7.43 -8.49 -23.07
N PHE A 12 -6.51 -8.42 -22.09
CA PHE A 12 -5.95 -7.15 -21.62
C PHE A 12 -4.66 -6.74 -22.33
N LEU A 13 -3.88 -7.71 -22.82
CA LEU A 13 -2.58 -7.47 -23.45
C LEU A 13 -2.60 -6.41 -24.58
N PRO A 14 -3.62 -6.35 -25.48
CA PRO A 14 -3.69 -5.31 -26.51
C PRO A 14 -3.73 -3.87 -25.98
N HIS A 15 -4.15 -3.69 -24.72
CA HIS A 15 -4.25 -2.40 -24.06
C HIS A 15 -2.99 -2.01 -23.27
N MET A 16 -1.98 -2.89 -23.22
CA MET A 16 -0.73 -2.72 -22.48
C MET A 16 0.47 -2.67 -23.44
N PRO A 17 0.76 -1.53 -24.08
CA PRO A 17 1.77 -1.45 -25.15
C PRO A 17 3.18 -1.78 -24.67
N ASP A 18 3.50 -1.51 -23.41
CA ASP A 18 4.79 -1.86 -22.81
C ASP A 18 4.92 -3.38 -22.57
N VAL A 19 3.88 -4.03 -22.06
CA VAL A 19 3.85 -5.50 -21.91
C VAL A 19 3.85 -6.20 -23.26
N ALA A 20 3.11 -5.69 -24.25
CA ALA A 20 3.11 -6.23 -25.61
C ALA A 20 4.50 -6.13 -26.28
N ARG A 21 5.26 -5.06 -26.03
CA ARG A 21 6.66 -4.96 -26.48
C ARG A 21 7.56 -5.97 -25.78
N CYS A 22 7.40 -6.14 -24.47
CA CYS A 22 8.13 -7.16 -23.70
C CYS A 22 7.85 -8.57 -24.25
N GLU A 23 6.57 -8.91 -24.49
CA GLU A 23 6.19 -10.20 -25.10
C GLU A 23 6.88 -10.39 -26.46
N LEU A 24 6.88 -9.37 -27.31
CA LEU A 24 7.53 -9.44 -28.62
C LEU A 24 9.04 -9.71 -28.50
N SER A 25 9.74 -9.00 -27.60
CA SER A 25 11.17 -9.22 -27.35
C SER A 25 11.47 -10.63 -26.80
N LEU A 26 10.61 -11.16 -25.93
CA LEU A 26 10.77 -12.54 -25.41
C LEU A 26 10.50 -13.59 -26.49
N ARG A 27 9.51 -13.36 -27.37
CA ARG A 27 9.23 -14.22 -28.53
C ARG A 27 10.39 -14.25 -29.51
N GLU A 28 11.02 -13.11 -29.78
CA GLU A 28 12.23 -13.01 -30.62
C GLU A 28 13.38 -13.85 -30.04
N LEU A 29 13.60 -13.80 -28.73
CA LEU A 29 14.59 -14.65 -28.05
C LEU A 29 14.27 -16.15 -28.20
N ASN A 30 13.00 -16.54 -28.02
CA ASN A 30 12.58 -17.92 -28.19
C ASN A 30 12.83 -18.42 -29.63
N GLN A 31 12.62 -17.56 -30.63
CA GLN A 31 12.96 -17.85 -32.02
C GLN A 31 14.47 -18.01 -32.23
N MET A 32 15.31 -17.15 -31.63
CA MET A 32 16.76 -17.30 -31.67
C MET A 32 17.20 -18.66 -31.11
N TRP A 33 16.64 -19.10 -29.98
CA TRP A 33 16.92 -20.42 -29.41
C TRP A 33 16.56 -21.58 -30.37
N ARG A 34 15.45 -21.47 -31.11
CA ARG A 34 15.08 -22.48 -32.14
C ARG A 34 16.06 -22.50 -33.31
N LEU A 35 16.55 -21.34 -33.73
CA LEU A 35 17.55 -21.24 -34.80
C LEU A 35 18.89 -21.86 -34.37
N ILE A 36 19.33 -21.60 -33.13
CA ILE A 36 20.53 -22.22 -32.56
C ILE A 36 20.37 -23.73 -32.46
N GLU A 37 19.21 -24.22 -32.00
CA GLU A 37 18.90 -25.66 -31.96
C GLU A 37 18.99 -26.32 -33.34
N SER A 38 18.39 -25.70 -34.37
CA SER A 38 18.46 -26.19 -35.74
C SER A 38 19.87 -26.16 -36.32
N SER A 39 20.62 -25.07 -36.06
CA SER A 39 22.01 -24.92 -36.48
C SER A 39 22.90 -26.00 -35.84
N ALA A 40 22.73 -26.27 -34.54
CA ALA A 40 23.45 -27.32 -33.83
C ALA A 40 23.17 -28.71 -34.42
N LYS A 41 21.91 -29.03 -34.73
CA LYS A 41 21.50 -30.28 -35.38
C LYS A 41 22.14 -30.48 -36.77
N MET A 42 22.25 -29.40 -37.54
CA MET A 42 22.78 -29.44 -38.91
C MET A 42 24.31 -29.46 -38.96
N ASN A 43 24.98 -28.69 -38.09
CA ASN A 43 26.41 -28.44 -38.18
C ASN A 43 27.27 -29.37 -37.33
N CYS A 44 26.75 -29.94 -36.22
CA CYS A 44 27.51 -30.77 -35.28
C CYS A 44 26.73 -32.03 -34.81
N PRO A 45 26.25 -32.91 -35.70
CA PRO A 45 25.27 -33.95 -35.37
C PRO A 45 25.76 -35.04 -34.39
N ALA A 46 27.07 -35.29 -34.27
CA ALA A 46 27.61 -36.30 -33.36
C ALA A 46 27.73 -35.74 -31.92
N GLU A 47 28.26 -34.52 -31.81
CA GLU A 47 28.48 -33.78 -30.56
C GLU A 47 27.16 -33.22 -30.02
N ALA A 48 26.25 -32.80 -30.90
CA ALA A 48 24.93 -32.30 -30.55
C ALA A 48 24.07 -33.35 -29.84
N ARG A 49 24.32 -34.66 -29.97
CA ARG A 49 23.57 -35.69 -29.21
C ARG A 49 23.67 -35.52 -27.70
N LEU A 50 24.78 -34.95 -27.22
CA LEU A 50 25.02 -34.71 -25.78
C LEU A 50 24.40 -33.39 -25.32
N LEU A 51 24.37 -32.37 -26.17
CA LEU A 51 23.90 -31.01 -25.83
C LEU A 51 22.43 -30.76 -26.15
N LEU A 52 21.88 -31.41 -27.17
CA LEU A 52 20.51 -31.21 -27.65
C LEU A 52 19.43 -31.44 -26.58
N PRO A 53 19.49 -32.52 -25.78
CA PRO A 53 18.50 -32.72 -24.72
C PRO A 53 18.48 -31.55 -23.74
N ALA A 54 19.66 -31.03 -23.39
CA ALA A 54 19.81 -29.92 -22.46
C ALA A 54 19.36 -28.60 -23.08
N MET A 55 19.69 -28.33 -24.36
CA MET A 55 19.19 -27.16 -25.09
C MET A 55 17.67 -27.15 -25.25
N VAL A 56 17.07 -28.30 -25.56
CA VAL A 56 15.62 -28.45 -25.67
C VAL A 56 14.96 -28.20 -24.31
N ALA A 57 15.54 -28.73 -23.22
CA ALA A 57 15.07 -28.47 -21.87
C ALA A 57 15.14 -26.98 -21.52
N THR A 58 16.27 -26.31 -21.79
CA THR A 58 16.45 -24.87 -21.59
C THR A 58 15.44 -24.05 -22.40
N ARG A 59 15.27 -24.34 -23.70
CA ARG A 59 14.29 -23.65 -24.56
C ARG A 59 12.87 -23.80 -24.04
N THR A 60 12.53 -24.99 -23.56
CA THR A 60 11.21 -25.27 -22.98
C THR A 60 11.02 -24.50 -21.67
N GLY A 61 12.06 -24.42 -20.84
CA GLY A 61 12.09 -23.58 -19.64
C GLY A 61 11.87 -22.11 -19.94
N PHE A 62 12.54 -21.56 -20.96
CA PHE A 62 12.34 -20.18 -21.39
C PHE A 62 10.95 -19.91 -21.94
N ALA A 63 10.41 -20.81 -22.76
CA ALA A 63 9.05 -20.66 -23.26
C ALA A 63 8.03 -20.63 -22.10
N HIS A 64 8.27 -21.41 -21.04
CA HIS A 64 7.45 -21.37 -19.84
C HIS A 64 7.64 -20.05 -19.05
N LEU A 65 8.88 -19.59 -18.87
CA LEU A 65 9.19 -18.32 -18.20
C LEU A 65 8.60 -17.12 -18.94
N GLU A 66 8.69 -17.10 -20.27
CA GLU A 66 8.07 -16.10 -21.15
C GLU A 66 6.57 -16.01 -20.87
N GLN A 67 5.86 -17.14 -20.97
CA GLN A 67 4.42 -17.19 -20.73
C GLN A 67 4.05 -16.77 -19.30
N ALA A 68 4.82 -17.24 -18.32
CA ALA A 68 4.58 -16.93 -16.92
C ALA A 68 4.83 -15.43 -16.61
N LEU A 69 5.90 -14.84 -17.14
CA LEU A 69 6.25 -13.45 -16.94
C LEU A 69 5.19 -12.52 -17.56
N VAL A 70 4.81 -12.76 -18.82
CA VAL A 70 3.79 -11.95 -19.50
C VAL A 70 2.45 -12.05 -18.79
N ALA A 71 2.04 -13.25 -18.39
CA ALA A 71 0.79 -13.44 -17.63
C ALA A 71 0.82 -12.70 -16.29
N ASN A 72 1.94 -12.74 -15.55
CA ASN A 72 2.07 -12.02 -14.29
C ASN A 72 2.08 -10.49 -14.49
N LEU A 73 2.77 -9.98 -15.51
CA LEU A 73 2.76 -8.55 -15.86
C LEU A 73 1.34 -8.04 -16.13
N VAL A 74 0.57 -8.77 -16.94
CA VAL A 74 -0.83 -8.41 -17.23
C VAL A 74 -1.67 -8.48 -15.96
N GLN A 75 -1.56 -9.56 -15.19
CA GLN A 75 -2.34 -9.75 -13.97
C GLN A 75 -2.05 -8.68 -12.91
N GLU A 76 -0.78 -8.35 -12.66
CA GLU A 76 -0.41 -7.33 -11.69
C GLU A 76 -0.86 -5.94 -12.13
N LYS A 77 -0.77 -5.60 -13.42
CA LYS A 77 -1.30 -4.33 -13.92
C LYS A 77 -2.82 -4.23 -13.78
N VAL A 78 -3.57 -5.28 -14.10
CA VAL A 78 -5.02 -5.32 -13.89
C VAL A 78 -5.35 -5.22 -12.40
N ARG A 79 -4.62 -5.96 -11.56
CA ARG A 79 -4.79 -5.94 -10.10
C ARG A 79 -4.53 -4.56 -9.54
N HIS A 80 -3.48 -3.88 -9.98
CA HIS A 80 -3.14 -2.52 -9.59
C HIS A 80 -4.30 -1.56 -9.88
N VAL A 81 -4.75 -1.51 -11.14
CA VAL A 81 -5.87 -0.63 -11.54
C VAL A 81 -7.13 -0.94 -10.73
N LEU A 82 -7.50 -2.21 -10.59
CA LEU A 82 -8.69 -2.58 -9.80
C LEU A 82 -8.53 -2.31 -8.30
N ALA A 83 -7.32 -2.37 -7.75
CA ALA A 83 -7.06 -2.01 -6.37
C ALA A 83 -7.22 -0.50 -6.17
N GLU A 84 -6.62 0.32 -7.03
CA GLU A 84 -6.70 1.78 -7.00
C GLU A 84 -8.16 2.26 -7.08
N LEU A 85 -8.89 1.83 -8.12
CA LEU A 85 -10.33 2.15 -8.28
C LEU A 85 -11.14 1.69 -7.07
N GLY A 86 -10.76 0.55 -6.49
CA GLY A 86 -11.47 -0.04 -5.37
C GLY A 86 -11.27 0.75 -4.08
N THR A 87 -10.05 1.22 -3.83
CA THR A 87 -9.71 2.07 -2.71
C THR A 87 -10.48 3.40 -2.78
N GLN A 88 -10.46 4.06 -3.95
CA GLN A 88 -11.21 5.31 -4.16
C GLN A 88 -12.72 5.13 -3.96
N ALA A 89 -13.32 4.07 -4.53
CA ALA A 89 -14.75 3.79 -4.38
C ALA A 89 -15.12 3.56 -2.92
N ARG A 90 -14.33 2.75 -2.19
CA ARG A 90 -14.56 2.47 -0.77
C ARG A 90 -14.53 3.76 0.06
N TYR A 91 -13.53 4.60 -0.16
CA TYR A 91 -13.36 5.83 0.61
C TYR A 91 -14.50 6.82 0.36
N ALA A 92 -14.94 6.94 -0.90
CA ALA A 92 -16.09 7.77 -1.25
C ALA A 92 -17.38 7.35 -0.52
N ILE A 93 -17.69 6.04 -0.46
CA ILE A 93 -18.91 5.58 0.23
C ILE A 93 -18.79 5.66 1.75
N ASP A 94 -17.62 5.33 2.32
CA ASP A 94 -17.45 5.34 3.78
C ASP A 94 -17.45 6.76 4.36
N ILE A 95 -16.84 7.73 3.67
CA ILE A 95 -16.93 9.15 4.05
C ILE A 95 -18.37 9.63 4.00
N LEU A 96 -19.09 9.32 2.92
CA LEU A 96 -20.49 9.72 2.76
C LEU A 96 -21.35 9.15 3.88
N VAL A 97 -21.28 7.84 4.15
CA VAL A 97 -22.09 7.19 5.19
C VAL A 97 -21.78 7.75 6.57
N ARG A 98 -20.50 8.03 6.88
CA ARG A 98 -20.12 8.68 8.14
C ARG A 98 -20.69 10.09 8.26
N ASN A 99 -20.66 10.86 7.17
CA ASN A 99 -21.23 12.22 7.16
C ASN A 99 -22.76 12.19 7.35
N LEU A 100 -23.44 11.26 6.70
CA LEU A 100 -24.90 11.08 6.82
C LEU A 100 -25.33 10.61 8.21
N TYR A 101 -24.50 9.81 8.90
CA TYR A 101 -24.76 9.40 10.28
C TYR A 101 -24.94 10.59 11.23
N GLU A 102 -24.07 11.61 11.15
CA GLU A 102 -24.15 12.79 12.02
C GLU A 102 -25.50 13.53 11.86
N ARG A 103 -26.06 13.54 10.64
CA ARG A 103 -27.36 14.17 10.35
C ARG A 103 -28.53 13.51 11.09
N THR A 104 -28.38 12.24 11.46
CA THR A 104 -29.40 11.50 12.23
C THR A 104 -29.55 12.04 13.65
N ALA A 105 -28.45 12.50 14.25
CA ALA A 105 -28.44 13.14 15.57
C ALA A 105 -28.90 14.60 15.49
N ASP A 106 -28.43 15.33 14.48
CA ASP A 106 -28.73 16.75 14.25
C ASP A 106 -30.25 17.04 14.22
N VAL A 107 -31.00 16.28 13.41
CA VAL A 107 -32.45 16.48 13.29
C VAL A 107 -33.17 16.17 14.60
N GLY A 108 -32.71 15.16 15.34
CA GLY A 108 -33.27 14.81 16.64
C GLY A 108 -33.04 15.92 17.67
N PHE A 109 -31.84 16.51 17.67
CA PHE A 109 -31.51 17.60 18.59
C PHE A 109 -32.30 18.87 18.28
N LEU A 110 -32.29 19.34 17.02
CA LEU A 110 -32.96 20.57 16.65
C LEU A 110 -34.49 20.46 16.82
N ALA A 111 -35.07 19.27 16.66
CA ALA A 111 -36.49 19.01 16.94
C ALA A 111 -36.88 19.18 18.42
N THR A 112 -35.90 19.29 19.33
CA THR A 112 -36.10 19.55 20.77
C THR A 112 -35.75 20.98 21.18
N ASP A 113 -35.38 21.86 20.23
CA ASP A 113 -35.12 23.28 20.55
C ASP A 113 -36.38 23.93 21.12
N ALA A 114 -36.26 24.48 22.33
CA ALA A 114 -37.40 24.96 23.11
C ALA A 114 -38.14 26.13 22.43
N ASP A 115 -37.40 27.04 21.77
CA ASP A 115 -38.00 28.20 21.13
C ASP A 115 -38.74 27.76 19.85
N LEU A 116 -38.16 26.86 19.07
CA LEU A 116 -38.81 26.29 17.88
C LEU A 116 -40.03 25.43 18.26
N CYS A 117 -39.96 24.62 19.32
CA CYS A 117 -41.10 23.82 19.79
C CYS A 117 -42.28 24.69 20.24
N ARG A 118 -42.00 25.80 20.94
CA ARG A 118 -43.03 26.77 21.34
C ARG A 118 -43.68 27.44 20.14
N PHE A 119 -42.90 27.86 19.16
CA PHE A 119 -43.39 28.44 17.91
C PHE A 119 -44.29 27.45 17.14
N VAL A 120 -43.85 26.21 16.94
CA VAL A 120 -44.65 25.18 16.24
C VAL A 120 -45.92 24.81 17.00
N ALA A 121 -45.88 24.82 18.34
CA ALA A 121 -47.06 24.61 19.17
C ALA A 121 -48.06 25.80 19.17
N GLY A 122 -47.73 26.92 18.52
CA GLY A 122 -48.56 28.13 18.53
C GLY A 122 -48.56 28.87 19.86
N LEU A 123 -47.58 28.62 20.74
CA LEU A 123 -47.38 29.33 22.02
C LEU A 123 -46.57 30.62 21.85
N ASP A 124 -46.00 30.82 20.67
CA ASP A 124 -45.25 31.99 20.23
C ASP A 124 -45.63 32.28 18.77
N ASP A 125 -45.76 33.55 18.39
CA ASP A 125 -46.14 34.00 17.06
C ASP A 125 -45.01 34.74 16.31
N ASP A 126 -43.81 34.85 16.90
CA ASP A 126 -42.67 35.51 16.26
C ASP A 126 -41.99 34.62 15.19
N ARG A 127 -42.58 34.66 13.99
CA ARG A 127 -42.06 33.96 12.82
C ARG A 127 -40.66 34.43 12.40
N GLU A 128 -40.32 35.70 12.60
CA GLU A 128 -39.00 36.23 12.23
C GLU A 128 -37.92 35.69 13.16
N GLN A 129 -38.21 35.60 14.47
CA GLN A 129 -37.32 34.97 15.44
C GLN A 129 -37.11 33.49 15.12
N ALA A 130 -38.18 32.74 14.81
CA ALA A 130 -38.07 31.34 14.42
C ALA A 130 -37.22 31.18 13.14
N ARG A 131 -37.42 32.04 12.14
CA ARG A 131 -36.61 32.03 10.90
C ARG A 131 -35.14 32.30 11.19
N GLN A 132 -34.84 33.33 11.99
CA GLN A 132 -33.47 33.67 12.35
C GLN A 132 -32.81 32.51 13.09
N ARG A 133 -33.54 31.83 13.98
CA ARG A 133 -33.05 30.65 14.71
C ARG A 133 -32.68 29.50 13.76
N LEU A 134 -33.48 29.25 12.72
CA LEU A 134 -33.17 28.25 11.68
C LEU A 134 -31.95 28.68 10.83
N ALA A 135 -31.89 29.96 10.44
CA ALA A 135 -30.74 30.50 9.69
C ALA A 135 -29.44 30.39 10.50
N ASP A 136 -29.49 30.72 11.80
CA ASP A 136 -28.34 30.61 12.70
C ASP A 136 -27.82 29.17 12.82
N TYR A 137 -28.70 28.16 12.74
CA TYR A 137 -28.30 26.75 12.72
C TYR A 137 -27.63 26.41 11.39
N ARG A 138 -28.29 26.70 10.27
CA ARG A 138 -27.77 26.45 8.91
C ARG A 138 -26.40 27.11 8.68
N ASP A 139 -26.22 28.33 9.15
CA ASP A 139 -24.98 29.09 8.95
C ASP A 139 -23.80 28.53 9.79
N LYS A 140 -24.07 27.69 10.81
CA LYS A 140 -23.03 26.92 11.53
C LYS A 140 -22.80 25.55 10.95
N TYR A 141 -23.86 24.89 10.49
CA TYR A 141 -23.84 23.58 9.87
C TYR A 141 -24.13 23.75 8.37
N THR A 142 -23.14 24.23 7.62
CA THR A 142 -23.29 24.58 6.19
C THR A 142 -23.53 23.36 5.29
N VAL A 143 -23.55 22.16 5.88
CA VAL A 143 -24.02 20.90 5.27
C VAL A 143 -25.50 20.94 4.89
N TYR A 144 -26.31 21.83 5.48
CA TYR A 144 -27.72 21.99 5.15
C TYR A 144 -27.92 23.18 4.20
N ASP A 145 -28.73 22.98 3.15
CA ASP A 145 -29.11 24.08 2.25
C ASP A 145 -30.50 24.65 2.57
N GLU A 146 -31.34 23.91 3.29
CA GLU A 146 -32.66 24.37 3.73
C GLU A 146 -33.12 23.64 5.00
N ILE A 147 -33.88 24.37 5.82
CA ILE A 147 -34.53 23.86 7.03
C ILE A 147 -35.97 24.37 7.06
N LEU A 148 -36.93 23.45 7.18
CA LEU A 148 -38.36 23.80 7.21
C LEU A 148 -39.03 23.29 8.49
N LEU A 149 -39.98 24.07 8.98
CA LEU A 149 -40.92 23.68 10.02
C LEU A 149 -42.32 23.58 9.43
N LEU A 150 -42.95 22.42 9.60
CA LEU A 150 -44.30 22.14 9.13
C LEU A 150 -45.23 21.88 10.31
N ASP A 151 -46.50 22.24 10.17
CA ASP A 151 -47.53 21.75 11.07
C ASP A 151 -47.95 20.30 10.73
N THR A 152 -48.90 19.76 11.50
CA THR A 152 -49.41 18.39 11.30
C THR A 152 -50.19 18.19 10.01
N GLU A 153 -50.59 19.27 9.33
CA GLU A 153 -51.35 19.26 8.08
C GLU A 153 -50.47 19.50 6.85
N GLY A 154 -49.17 19.78 7.04
CA GLY A 154 -48.20 20.03 5.97
C GLY A 154 -48.08 21.51 5.56
N ARG A 155 -48.69 22.45 6.28
CA ARG A 155 -48.43 23.89 6.06
C ARG A 155 -47.03 24.22 6.56
N VAL A 156 -46.24 24.91 5.73
CA VAL A 156 -44.91 25.38 6.11
C VAL A 156 -45.08 26.62 6.99
N LEU A 157 -44.76 26.46 8.27
CA LEU A 157 -44.82 27.54 9.26
C LEU A 157 -43.68 28.54 9.04
N VAL A 158 -42.46 28.04 8.88
CA VAL A 158 -41.28 28.84 8.60
C VAL A 158 -40.21 28.00 7.89
N GLN A 159 -39.37 28.67 7.12
CA GLN A 159 -38.20 28.08 6.44
C GLN A 159 -37.00 29.00 6.61
N ALA A 160 -35.79 28.45 6.55
CA ALA A 160 -34.55 29.20 6.76
C ALA A 160 -34.22 30.12 5.58
N ASP A 161 -34.36 29.65 4.34
CA ASP A 161 -34.08 30.46 3.14
C ASP A 161 -35.37 31.05 2.53
N PRO A 162 -35.67 32.35 2.71
CA PRO A 162 -36.87 32.95 2.13
C PRO A 162 -36.83 33.09 0.59
N ALA A 163 -35.69 32.85 -0.07
CA ALA A 163 -35.55 33.03 -1.52
C ALA A 163 -36.28 31.95 -2.34
N THR A 164 -36.51 30.77 -1.76
CA THR A 164 -37.22 29.65 -2.42
C THR A 164 -38.47 29.24 -1.64
N PRO A 165 -39.53 30.07 -1.62
CA PRO A 165 -40.67 29.90 -0.72
C PRO A 165 -41.47 28.62 -1.00
N VAL A 166 -41.63 27.80 0.04
CA VAL A 166 -42.57 26.68 0.09
C VAL A 166 -43.67 27.03 1.09
N THR A 167 -44.93 26.98 0.68
CA THR A 167 -46.06 27.33 1.56
C THR A 167 -46.78 26.12 2.14
N TYR A 168 -46.71 24.99 1.44
CA TYR A 168 -47.41 23.77 1.80
C TYR A 168 -46.70 22.56 1.16
N SER A 169 -46.67 21.43 1.87
CA SER A 169 -46.14 20.17 1.38
C SER A 169 -47.20 19.07 1.45
N ARG A 170 -47.26 18.27 0.38
CA ARG A 170 -48.04 17.03 0.29
C ARG A 170 -47.15 15.80 0.32
N ASP A 171 -45.89 15.96 0.71
CA ASP A 171 -44.94 14.84 0.68
C ASP A 171 -45.42 13.71 1.60
N PRO A 172 -45.42 12.45 1.12
CA PRO A 172 -45.81 11.29 1.93
C PRO A 172 -44.96 11.06 3.18
N LEU A 173 -43.85 11.79 3.38
CA LEU A 173 -43.02 11.70 4.59
C LEU A 173 -43.74 12.23 5.84
N LEU A 174 -44.71 13.15 5.71
CA LEU A 174 -45.30 13.87 6.85
C LEU A 174 -45.92 12.91 7.89
N GLN A 175 -46.91 12.11 7.47
CA GLN A 175 -47.64 11.22 8.38
C GLN A 175 -46.71 10.18 9.03
N PRO A 176 -45.86 9.45 8.29
CA PRO A 176 -44.93 8.52 8.90
C PRO A 176 -43.92 9.17 9.86
N THR A 177 -43.51 10.41 9.63
CA THR A 177 -42.62 11.14 10.54
C THR A 177 -43.33 11.52 11.85
N LEU A 178 -44.61 11.93 11.78
CA LEU A 178 -45.43 12.20 12.97
C LEU A 178 -45.64 10.94 13.84
N ASP A 179 -45.83 9.78 13.20
CA ASP A 179 -46.10 8.50 13.87
C ASP A 179 -44.84 7.89 14.52
N GLN A 180 -43.64 8.22 14.02
CA GLN A 180 -42.38 7.63 14.48
C GLN A 180 -41.77 8.38 15.69
N HIS A 181 -41.11 7.65 16.59
CA HIS A 181 -40.44 8.21 17.78
C HIS A 181 -39.00 8.70 17.54
N GLY A 182 -38.52 8.71 16.30
CA GLY A 182 -37.16 9.08 15.94
C GLY A 182 -37.10 9.68 14.54
N TYR A 183 -35.88 9.86 14.02
CA TYR A 183 -35.69 10.47 12.70
C TYR A 183 -36.19 9.57 11.56
N ARG A 184 -36.58 10.19 10.45
CA ARG A 184 -36.88 9.55 9.18
C ARG A 184 -36.03 10.15 8.08
N GLU A 185 -35.28 9.28 7.41
CA GLU A 185 -34.48 9.62 6.23
C GLU A 185 -35.30 9.38 4.95
N THR A 186 -35.29 10.33 4.02
CA THR A 186 -36.01 10.25 2.74
C THR A 186 -35.16 10.81 1.61
N PHE A 187 -34.93 10.01 0.55
CA PHE A 187 -34.22 10.45 -0.65
C PHE A 187 -35.07 10.26 -1.91
N ARG A 188 -35.71 11.34 -2.38
CA ARG A 188 -36.55 11.35 -3.61
C ARG A 188 -36.86 12.78 -4.03
N ALA A 189 -37.51 12.95 -5.18
CA ALA A 189 -38.17 14.21 -5.52
C ALA A 189 -39.21 14.56 -4.45
N THR A 190 -39.23 15.81 -4.01
CA THR A 190 -40.13 16.31 -2.96
C THR A 190 -40.50 17.77 -3.22
N ASP A 191 -41.72 18.17 -2.85
CA ASP A 191 -42.17 19.56 -2.94
C ASP A 191 -41.58 20.48 -1.87
N LEU A 192 -40.88 19.91 -0.87
CA LEU A 192 -40.09 20.65 0.12
C LEU A 192 -38.84 21.31 -0.49
N ARG A 193 -38.35 20.82 -1.63
CA ARG A 193 -37.23 21.40 -2.38
C ARG A 193 -37.61 21.51 -3.86
N PRO A 194 -38.52 22.44 -4.21
CA PRO A 194 -38.95 22.61 -5.59
C PRO A 194 -37.74 23.02 -6.43
N GLY A 195 -37.55 22.36 -7.59
CA GLY A 195 -36.42 22.60 -8.48
C GLY A 195 -35.23 21.65 -8.31
N LYS A 196 -35.18 20.86 -7.23
CA LYS A 196 -34.25 19.73 -7.13
C LYS A 196 -34.87 18.47 -7.70
N ALA A 197 -34.10 17.71 -8.48
CA ALA A 197 -34.56 16.43 -9.02
C ALA A 197 -34.79 15.39 -7.91
N ARG A 198 -33.97 15.43 -6.86
CA ARG A 198 -34.09 14.65 -5.62
C ARG A 198 -33.56 15.49 -4.46
N ALA A 199 -34.06 15.27 -3.26
CA ALA A 199 -33.50 15.84 -2.04
C ALA A 199 -33.33 14.75 -0.99
N LEU A 200 -32.26 14.86 -0.19
CA LEU A 200 -32.04 14.04 1.00
C LEU A 200 -32.57 14.82 2.20
N VAL A 201 -33.69 14.36 2.75
CA VAL A 201 -34.41 15.02 3.84
C VAL A 201 -34.36 14.13 5.09
N TYR A 202 -33.83 14.68 6.17
CA TYR A 202 -33.96 14.14 7.52
C TYR A 202 -35.12 14.84 8.19
N SER A 203 -36.11 14.09 8.66
CA SER A 203 -37.30 14.66 9.30
C SER A 203 -37.56 14.05 10.66
N HIS A 204 -38.09 14.84 11.59
CA HIS A 204 -38.40 14.42 12.94
C HIS A 204 -39.64 15.15 13.46
N ARG A 205 -40.50 14.46 14.20
CA ARG A 205 -41.66 15.10 14.84
C ARG A 205 -41.22 16.09 15.90
N MET A 206 -41.95 17.19 16.03
CA MET A 206 -41.80 18.16 17.10
C MET A 206 -42.95 18.00 18.09
N LEU A 207 -42.64 18.12 19.37
CA LEU A 207 -43.59 17.86 20.46
C LEU A 207 -43.98 19.16 21.16
N HIS A 208 -45.25 19.24 21.57
CA HIS A 208 -45.73 20.33 22.40
C HIS A 208 -44.95 20.32 23.74
N PRO A 209 -44.40 21.46 24.20
CA PRO A 209 -43.58 21.48 25.41
C PRO A 209 -44.34 21.05 26.67
N ASP A 210 -45.62 21.42 26.78
CA ASP A 210 -46.43 21.08 27.97
C ASP A 210 -47.15 19.71 27.89
N THR A 211 -47.69 19.33 26.73
CA THR A 211 -48.54 18.12 26.60
C THR A 211 -47.79 16.91 26.05
N GLY A 212 -46.62 17.12 25.43
CA GLY A 212 -45.86 16.08 24.74
C GLY A 212 -46.51 15.53 23.46
N ALA A 213 -47.64 16.12 23.01
CA ALA A 213 -48.31 15.71 21.78
C ALA A 213 -47.52 16.18 20.54
N PRO A 214 -47.49 15.39 19.44
CA PRO A 214 -46.92 15.87 18.17
C PRO A 214 -47.66 17.11 17.65
N VAL A 215 -46.93 18.18 17.38
CA VAL A 215 -47.47 19.48 16.92
C VAL A 215 -46.99 19.87 15.52
N GLY A 216 -45.98 19.19 14.99
CA GLY A 216 -45.44 19.47 13.67
C GLY A 216 -44.24 18.59 13.34
N VAL A 217 -43.57 18.94 12.25
CA VAL A 217 -42.40 18.22 11.72
C VAL A 217 -41.29 19.22 11.39
N LEU A 218 -40.08 18.91 11.85
CA LEU A 218 -38.85 19.54 11.39
C LEU A 218 -38.31 18.75 10.19
N CYS A 219 -37.91 19.45 9.13
CA CYS A 219 -37.24 18.88 7.96
C CYS A 219 -35.89 19.57 7.75
N LEU A 220 -34.80 18.81 7.82
CA LEU A 220 -33.45 19.22 7.43
C LEU A 220 -33.14 18.70 6.01
N CYS A 221 -32.89 19.61 5.07
CA CYS A 221 -32.47 19.27 3.71
C CYS A 221 -30.95 19.30 3.63
N PHE A 222 -30.34 18.13 3.43
CA PHE A 222 -28.90 18.00 3.26
C PHE A 222 -28.48 18.48 1.88
N ASN A 223 -27.40 19.26 1.80
CA ASN A 223 -26.80 19.72 0.55
C ASN A 223 -26.00 18.59 -0.11
N PHE A 224 -26.74 17.58 -0.56
CA PHE A 224 -26.21 16.34 -1.11
C PHE A 224 -25.30 16.58 -2.32
N GLU A 225 -25.69 17.47 -3.23
CA GLU A 225 -24.91 17.74 -4.43
C GLU A 225 -23.53 18.33 -4.09
N GLN A 226 -23.47 19.33 -3.21
CA GLN A 226 -22.22 19.94 -2.79
C GLN A 226 -21.30 18.94 -2.08
N GLU A 227 -21.86 18.06 -1.25
CA GLU A 227 -21.07 17.03 -0.57
C GLU A 227 -20.48 16.04 -1.57
N MET A 228 -21.29 15.58 -2.53
CA MET A 228 -20.81 14.67 -3.57
C MET A 228 -19.73 15.31 -4.42
N ASP A 229 -19.87 16.58 -4.79
CA ASP A 229 -18.85 17.33 -5.54
C ASP A 229 -17.52 17.41 -4.76
N ALA A 230 -17.59 17.66 -3.44
CA ALA A 230 -16.41 17.71 -2.58
C ALA A 230 -15.71 16.33 -2.46
N ILE A 231 -16.48 15.27 -2.22
CA ILE A 231 -15.95 13.89 -2.19
C ILE A 231 -15.34 13.52 -3.55
N PHE A 232 -16.01 13.87 -4.65
CA PHE A 232 -15.52 13.59 -5.99
C PHE A 232 -14.25 14.36 -6.31
N ALA A 233 -14.16 15.64 -5.96
CA ALA A 233 -12.95 16.44 -6.14
C ALA A 233 -11.75 15.89 -5.35
N ALA A 234 -11.98 15.35 -4.14
CA ALA A 234 -10.92 14.84 -3.27
C ALA A 234 -10.34 13.50 -3.73
N TYR A 235 -11.16 12.59 -4.29
CA TYR A 235 -10.76 11.20 -4.56
C TYR A 235 -10.72 10.80 -6.03
N ARG A 236 -11.23 11.64 -6.96
CA ARG A 236 -11.19 11.31 -8.38
C ARG A 236 -9.75 11.28 -8.91
N ASP A 237 -9.54 10.53 -9.99
CA ASP A 237 -8.31 10.61 -10.77
C ASP A 237 -8.08 12.07 -11.25
N PRO A 238 -6.96 12.72 -10.87
CA PRO A 238 -6.64 14.08 -11.33
C PRO A 238 -6.59 14.21 -12.86
N SER A 239 -6.21 13.14 -13.54
CA SER A 239 -6.17 13.05 -15.01
C SER A 239 -7.53 12.72 -15.63
N GLN A 240 -8.57 12.50 -14.81
CA GLN A 240 -9.96 12.27 -15.22
C GLN A 240 -10.14 11.07 -16.16
N ARG A 241 -9.28 10.05 -16.06
CA ARG A 241 -9.40 8.82 -16.86
C ARG A 241 -10.48 7.88 -16.35
N ALA A 242 -10.88 8.01 -15.09
CA ALA A 242 -11.95 7.24 -14.48
C ALA A 242 -13.09 8.17 -14.05
N ASN A 243 -14.33 7.68 -14.17
CA ASN A 243 -15.50 8.36 -13.62
C ASN A 243 -15.93 7.70 -12.30
N MET A 244 -16.16 8.53 -11.29
CA MET A 244 -16.65 8.10 -9.98
C MET A 244 -18.14 8.37 -9.87
N LEU A 245 -18.88 7.36 -9.39
CA LEU A 245 -20.33 7.31 -9.39
C LEU A 245 -20.81 6.92 -7.99
N LEU A 246 -21.93 7.52 -7.56
CA LEU A 246 -22.76 6.96 -6.50
C LEU A 246 -23.97 6.29 -7.16
N LEU A 247 -24.30 5.07 -6.72
CA LEU A 247 -25.38 4.25 -7.27
C LEU A 247 -26.44 3.95 -6.20
N ASP A 248 -27.67 3.72 -6.65
CA ASP A 248 -28.75 3.21 -5.82
C ASP A 248 -28.76 1.67 -5.73
N ALA A 249 -29.74 1.12 -5.00
CA ALA A 249 -29.92 -0.32 -4.84
C ALA A 249 -30.08 -1.10 -6.17
N HIS A 250 -30.56 -0.43 -7.22
CA HIS A 250 -30.87 -0.99 -8.54
C HIS A 250 -29.77 -0.69 -9.58
N ASP A 251 -28.61 -0.20 -9.13
CA ASP A 251 -27.46 0.17 -9.96
C ASP A 251 -27.70 1.37 -10.88
N HIS A 252 -28.66 2.25 -10.56
CA HIS A 252 -28.81 3.53 -11.24
C HIS A 252 -27.91 4.59 -10.63
N VAL A 253 -27.32 5.42 -11.48
CA VAL A 253 -26.47 6.54 -11.06
C VAL A 253 -27.30 7.57 -10.29
N ILE A 254 -26.95 7.77 -9.03
CA ILE A 254 -27.44 8.86 -8.19
C ILE A 254 -26.66 10.14 -8.50
N SER A 255 -25.34 10.08 -8.41
CA SER A 255 -24.44 11.21 -8.69
C SER A 255 -23.23 10.73 -9.47
N SER A 256 -22.66 11.63 -10.28
CA SER A 256 -21.54 11.34 -11.18
C SER A 256 -20.53 12.48 -11.12
N ALA A 257 -19.24 12.13 -11.02
CA ALA A 257 -18.14 13.09 -11.04
C ALA A 257 -17.99 13.77 -12.41
N ASP A 258 -18.46 13.11 -13.47
CA ASP A 258 -18.62 13.69 -14.81
C ASP A 258 -19.99 13.29 -15.40
N PRO A 259 -21.03 14.12 -15.24
CA PRO A 259 -22.36 13.86 -15.78
C PRO A 259 -22.43 13.88 -17.31
N LEU A 260 -21.48 14.53 -18.01
CA LEU A 260 -21.44 14.52 -19.48
C LEU A 260 -20.99 13.16 -19.99
N TRP A 261 -20.15 12.47 -19.22
CA TRP A 261 -19.72 11.12 -19.52
C TRP A 261 -20.77 10.08 -19.11
N ILE A 262 -21.19 10.09 -17.84
CA ILE A 262 -22.21 9.14 -17.32
C ILE A 262 -23.24 9.93 -16.51
N PRO A 263 -24.44 10.19 -17.07
CA PRO A 263 -25.45 11.02 -16.40
C PRO A 263 -26.21 10.26 -15.32
N ALA A 264 -26.80 11.02 -14.38
CA ALA A 264 -27.70 10.47 -13.36
C ALA A 264 -28.92 9.76 -13.98
N GLY A 265 -29.43 8.74 -13.29
CA GLY A 265 -30.59 7.96 -13.68
C GLY A 265 -30.30 6.81 -14.65
N VAL A 266 -29.10 6.75 -15.24
CA VAL A 266 -28.70 5.62 -16.10
C VAL A 266 -28.27 4.43 -15.26
N ARG A 267 -28.64 3.22 -15.69
CA ARG A 267 -28.19 1.97 -15.08
C ARG A 267 -26.80 1.57 -15.61
N VAL A 268 -25.88 1.24 -14.72
CA VAL A 268 -24.50 0.85 -15.06
C VAL A 268 -24.20 -0.59 -14.64
N PRO A 269 -23.27 -1.30 -15.30
CA PRO A 269 -22.81 -2.59 -14.82
C PRO A 269 -22.00 -2.45 -13.52
N THR A 270 -22.04 -3.45 -12.65
CA THR A 270 -21.36 -3.44 -11.34
C THR A 270 -20.39 -4.62 -11.18
N ASN A 271 -19.37 -4.42 -10.35
CA ASN A 271 -18.33 -5.42 -10.06
C ASN A 271 -17.93 -5.38 -8.58
N ALA A 272 -18.85 -5.79 -7.70
CA ALA A 272 -18.59 -5.85 -6.25
C ALA A 272 -17.47 -6.84 -5.89
N GLY A 273 -17.42 -7.97 -6.60
CA GLY A 273 -16.39 -9.00 -6.41
C GLY A 273 -15.01 -8.63 -6.95
N GLY A 274 -14.88 -7.53 -7.71
CA GLY A 274 -13.59 -7.08 -8.21
C GLY A 274 -12.91 -8.03 -9.17
N GLN A 275 -13.68 -8.81 -9.91
CA GLN A 275 -13.12 -9.78 -10.83
C GLN A 275 -12.40 -9.04 -11.98
N PRO A 276 -11.28 -9.57 -12.48
CA PRO A 276 -10.54 -9.01 -13.61
C PRO A 276 -11.28 -9.28 -14.94
N GLN A 277 -12.40 -8.58 -15.13
CA GLN A 277 -13.27 -8.70 -16.31
C GLN A 277 -13.61 -7.33 -16.87
N LEU A 278 -13.80 -7.27 -18.19
CA LEU A 278 -14.28 -6.09 -18.89
C LEU A 278 -15.81 -6.05 -18.88
N LEU A 279 -16.37 -4.90 -18.54
CA LEU A 279 -17.81 -4.67 -18.55
C LEU A 279 -18.18 -3.64 -19.60
N MET A 280 -19.21 -3.95 -20.38
CA MET A 280 -19.67 -3.10 -21.48
C MET A 280 -20.64 -2.03 -20.96
N PHE A 281 -20.40 -0.77 -21.30
CA PHE A 281 -21.33 0.34 -21.07
C PHE A 281 -21.20 1.38 -22.19
N GLY A 282 -22.33 1.85 -22.73
CA GLY A 282 -22.31 2.89 -23.77
C GLY A 282 -21.46 2.55 -25.01
N GLY A 283 -21.32 1.27 -25.36
CA GLY A 283 -20.49 0.80 -26.47
C GLY A 283 -18.98 0.81 -26.22
N ARG A 284 -18.54 0.96 -24.96
CA ARG A 284 -17.13 0.87 -24.55
C ARG A 284 -16.94 -0.16 -23.43
N GLU A 285 -15.74 -0.71 -23.36
CA GLU A 285 -15.34 -1.65 -22.33
C GLU A 285 -14.64 -0.93 -21.16
N TYR A 286 -15.01 -1.34 -19.95
CA TYR A 286 -14.57 -0.73 -18.71
C TYR A 286 -13.99 -1.77 -17.75
N LEU A 287 -12.96 -1.36 -17.01
CA LEU A 287 -12.69 -1.92 -15.70
C LEU A 287 -13.55 -1.18 -14.67
N VAL A 288 -14.20 -1.96 -13.81
CA VAL A 288 -15.18 -1.45 -12.84
C VAL A 288 -14.86 -1.99 -11.46
N ARG A 289 -15.01 -1.13 -10.45
CA ARG A 289 -15.05 -1.53 -9.04
C ARG A 289 -16.26 -0.91 -8.38
N THR A 290 -17.01 -1.73 -7.63
CA THR A 290 -18.18 -1.30 -6.86
C THR A 290 -17.98 -1.65 -5.39
N TYR A 291 -18.35 -0.74 -4.49
CA TYR A 291 -18.29 -0.92 -3.05
C TYR A 291 -19.57 -0.43 -2.37
N SER A 292 -19.99 -1.15 -1.34
CA SER A 292 -20.99 -0.73 -0.37
C SER A 292 -20.31 -0.52 0.97
N SER A 293 -20.80 0.43 1.76
CA SER A 293 -20.26 0.63 3.11
C SER A 293 -20.66 -0.54 4.03
N ALA A 294 -19.81 -0.82 5.01
CA ALA A 294 -20.15 -1.69 6.14
C ALA A 294 -21.03 -0.99 7.19
N GLY A 295 -21.27 0.31 7.03
CA GLY A 295 -21.93 1.16 8.01
C GLY A 295 -20.96 1.79 9.00
N TYR A 296 -21.47 2.76 9.77
CA TYR A 296 -20.72 3.49 10.78
C TYR A 296 -21.56 3.59 12.07
N GLN A 297 -21.02 3.14 13.21
CA GLN A 297 -21.70 3.14 14.52
C GLN A 297 -23.14 2.58 14.49
N GLY A 298 -23.38 1.53 13.70
CA GLY A 298 -24.69 0.88 13.57
C GLY A 298 -25.61 1.51 12.52
N TYR A 299 -25.23 2.63 11.90
CA TYR A 299 -25.93 3.22 10.75
C TYR A 299 -25.35 2.67 9.44
N PRO A 300 -26.14 1.93 8.63
CA PRO A 300 -25.65 1.29 7.40
C PRO A 300 -25.53 2.24 6.19
N GLY A 301 -25.96 3.50 6.32
CA GLY A 301 -26.21 4.38 5.17
C GLY A 301 -27.58 4.16 4.54
N PRO A 302 -27.96 4.99 3.55
CA PRO A 302 -29.20 4.80 2.81
C PRO A 302 -29.20 3.45 2.08
N ALA A 303 -30.35 2.78 2.09
CA ALA A 303 -30.45 1.38 1.70
C ALA A 303 -29.97 1.13 0.26
N GLY A 304 -28.96 0.25 0.14
CA GLY A 304 -28.43 -0.23 -1.13
C GLY A 304 -27.55 0.77 -1.88
N TRP A 305 -27.15 1.90 -1.26
CA TRP A 305 -26.21 2.83 -1.86
C TRP A 305 -24.82 2.19 -2.05
N LYS A 306 -24.18 2.54 -3.16
CA LYS A 306 -22.88 1.98 -3.56
C LYS A 306 -22.06 3.09 -4.19
N ALA A 307 -20.75 3.11 -3.95
CA ALA A 307 -19.83 3.89 -4.77
C ALA A 307 -19.19 3.00 -5.84
N GLN A 308 -18.92 3.57 -6.99
CA GLN A 308 -18.34 2.85 -8.12
C GLN A 308 -17.36 3.74 -8.88
N LEU A 309 -16.25 3.17 -9.33
CA LEU A 309 -15.41 3.78 -10.36
C LEU A 309 -15.42 2.94 -11.63
N MET A 310 -15.40 3.64 -12.76
CA MET A 310 -15.35 3.06 -14.10
C MET A 310 -14.23 3.73 -14.90
N ILE A 311 -13.27 2.94 -15.39
CA ILE A 311 -12.19 3.41 -16.28
C ILE A 311 -12.27 2.65 -17.61
N PRO A 312 -12.26 3.34 -18.77
CA PRO A 312 -12.14 2.70 -20.07
C PRO A 312 -10.85 1.89 -20.15
N VAL A 313 -10.94 0.68 -20.68
CA VAL A 313 -9.77 -0.22 -20.78
C VAL A 313 -8.65 0.40 -21.62
N ASP A 314 -8.97 1.23 -22.61
CA ASP A 314 -7.99 1.91 -23.47
C ASP A 314 -7.21 3.03 -22.76
N LEU A 315 -7.70 3.48 -21.60
CA LEU A 315 -7.04 4.46 -20.72
C LEU A 315 -6.40 3.81 -19.48
N ALA A 316 -6.93 2.67 -19.04
CA ALA A 316 -6.59 2.01 -17.77
C ALA A 316 -5.09 1.74 -17.59
N PHE A 317 -4.38 1.40 -18.67
CA PHE A 317 -2.96 1.00 -18.59
C PHE A 317 -2.00 2.01 -19.21
N ARG A 318 -2.48 3.21 -19.56
CA ARG A 318 -1.60 4.28 -20.07
C ARG A 318 -0.76 4.83 -18.90
N SER A 319 0.55 4.91 -19.12
CA SER A 319 1.55 5.20 -18.10
C SER A 319 1.27 6.50 -17.33
N HIS A 320 1.18 6.40 -16.00
CA HIS A 320 1.24 7.54 -15.06
C HIS A 320 2.36 7.41 -14.01
N ASP A 321 3.02 6.25 -13.91
CA ASP A 321 3.80 5.91 -12.70
C ASP A 321 5.33 5.99 -12.86
N GLY A 322 5.84 6.50 -13.99
CA GLY A 322 7.29 6.60 -14.22
C GLY A 322 8.02 7.57 -13.28
N GLN A 323 7.29 8.36 -12.48
CA GLN A 323 7.84 9.35 -11.55
C GLN A 323 7.72 8.97 -10.07
N ALA A 324 6.82 8.05 -9.68
CA ALA A 324 6.56 7.73 -8.27
C ALA A 324 7.80 7.14 -7.56
N LEU A 325 8.63 6.43 -8.32
CA LEU A 325 9.89 5.83 -7.85
C LEU A 325 11.13 6.60 -8.34
N ALA A 326 10.96 7.77 -8.98
CA ALA A 326 12.08 8.57 -9.43
C ALA A 326 12.85 9.12 -8.23
N GLY A 327 14.14 8.75 -8.12
CA GLY A 327 15.00 9.18 -7.02
C GLY A 327 15.08 8.21 -5.83
N VAL A 328 14.43 7.03 -5.89
CA VAL A 328 14.68 5.98 -4.90
C VAL A 328 16.09 5.41 -5.10
N GLU A 329 16.88 5.36 -4.03
CA GLU A 329 18.23 4.83 -4.09
C GLU A 329 18.23 3.35 -4.54
N PRO A 330 19.11 2.95 -5.48
CA PRO A 330 19.19 1.57 -5.93
C PRO A 330 19.39 0.56 -4.79
N ALA A 331 20.08 0.96 -3.72
CA ALA A 331 20.30 0.12 -2.54
C ALA A 331 19.00 -0.18 -1.76
N LEU A 332 18.11 0.81 -1.60
CA LEU A 332 16.79 0.63 -0.99
C LEU A 332 15.93 -0.31 -1.84
N MET A 333 15.96 -0.11 -3.16
CA MET A 333 15.23 -0.96 -4.10
C MET A 333 15.67 -2.42 -4.02
N HIS A 334 16.98 -2.65 -3.95
CA HIS A 334 17.52 -4.00 -3.85
C HIS A 334 17.24 -4.66 -2.48
N GLY A 335 17.32 -3.88 -1.40
CA GLY A 335 16.95 -4.32 -0.06
C GLY A 335 15.49 -4.74 0.05
N LEU A 336 14.59 -3.96 -0.55
CA LEU A 336 13.18 -4.29 -0.66
C LEU A 336 12.93 -5.55 -1.51
N LEU A 337 13.59 -5.69 -2.66
CA LEU A 337 13.54 -6.89 -3.50
C LEU A 337 13.95 -8.16 -2.75
N SER A 338 14.84 -8.07 -1.77
CA SER A 338 15.24 -9.22 -0.96
C SER A 338 14.11 -9.80 -0.09
N HIS A 339 13.01 -9.06 0.06
CA HIS A 339 11.80 -9.48 0.75
C HIS A 339 10.66 -9.84 -0.22
N ALA A 340 10.93 -9.98 -1.53
CA ALA A 340 9.92 -10.30 -2.54
C ALA A 340 9.07 -11.52 -2.20
N GLU A 341 9.63 -12.52 -1.54
CA GLU A 341 8.89 -13.71 -1.09
C GLU A 341 7.73 -13.37 -0.14
N ALA A 342 7.90 -12.38 0.74
CA ALA A 342 6.92 -12.04 1.76
C ALA A 342 5.68 -11.32 1.19
N PHE A 343 5.86 -10.48 0.17
CA PHE A 343 4.77 -9.67 -0.39
C PHE A 343 4.38 -10.04 -1.83
N SER A 344 5.21 -10.80 -2.56
CA SER A 344 4.94 -11.31 -3.90
C SER A 344 5.63 -12.66 -4.16
N PRO A 345 5.05 -13.77 -3.67
CA PRO A 345 5.61 -15.11 -3.87
C PRO A 345 5.80 -15.48 -5.34
N SER A 346 4.87 -15.09 -6.23
CA SER A 346 4.96 -15.36 -7.66
C SER A 346 6.16 -14.67 -8.32
N LEU A 347 6.46 -13.43 -7.92
CA LEU A 347 7.63 -12.70 -8.41
C LEU A 347 8.93 -13.33 -7.91
N HIS A 348 8.97 -13.79 -6.66
CA HIS A 348 10.11 -14.52 -6.12
C HIS A 348 10.35 -15.85 -6.86
N GLU A 349 9.29 -16.59 -7.17
CA GLU A 349 9.36 -17.82 -7.97
C GLU A 349 9.87 -17.57 -9.39
N LEU A 350 9.40 -16.49 -10.05
CA LEU A 350 9.91 -16.09 -11.36
C LEU A 350 11.40 -15.76 -11.32
N MET A 351 11.84 -14.96 -10.34
CA MET A 351 13.25 -14.61 -10.15
C MET A 351 14.11 -15.85 -9.95
N SER A 352 13.72 -16.74 -9.04
CA SER A 352 14.46 -17.98 -8.77
C SER A 352 14.51 -18.91 -9.99
N SER A 353 13.45 -18.96 -10.78
CA SER A 353 13.36 -19.79 -11.99
C SER A 353 14.23 -19.25 -13.14
N VAL A 354 14.30 -17.93 -13.32
CA VAL A 354 15.24 -17.28 -14.26
C VAL A 354 16.66 -17.62 -13.86
N THR A 355 17.04 -17.39 -12.60
CA THR A 355 18.39 -17.70 -12.10
C THR A 355 18.76 -19.18 -12.32
N ARG A 356 17.83 -20.10 -12.05
CA ARG A 356 18.07 -21.55 -12.26
C ARG A 356 18.26 -21.90 -13.74
N THR A 357 17.55 -21.20 -14.63
CA THR A 357 17.64 -21.38 -16.09
C THR A 357 18.97 -20.86 -16.61
N THR A 358 19.38 -19.64 -16.22
CA THR A 358 20.68 -19.04 -16.57
C THR A 358 21.84 -19.96 -16.18
N ARG A 359 21.84 -20.48 -14.94
CA ARG A 359 22.87 -21.44 -14.48
C ARG A 359 22.88 -22.75 -15.25
N THR A 360 21.71 -23.21 -15.67
CA THR A 360 21.62 -24.41 -16.50
C THR A 360 22.29 -24.20 -17.85
N ILE A 361 22.17 -23.00 -18.43
CA ILE A 361 22.86 -22.61 -19.67
C ILE A 361 24.36 -22.55 -19.45
N GLU A 362 24.81 -21.85 -18.42
CA GLU A 362 26.24 -21.73 -18.08
C GLU A 362 26.88 -23.10 -17.95
N ARG A 363 26.22 -24.04 -17.25
CA ARG A 363 26.70 -25.42 -17.14
C ARG A 363 26.67 -26.17 -18.47
N ILE A 364 25.65 -26.01 -19.30
CA ILE A 364 25.60 -26.65 -20.63
C ILE A 364 26.76 -26.15 -21.50
N VAL A 365 27.00 -24.83 -21.52
CA VAL A 365 28.11 -24.23 -22.24
C VAL A 365 29.43 -24.74 -21.70
N TRP A 366 29.58 -24.77 -20.38
CA TRP A 366 30.78 -25.24 -19.70
C TRP A 366 31.07 -26.71 -20.04
N ASN A 367 30.09 -27.61 -19.88
CA ASN A 367 30.23 -29.03 -20.25
C ASN A 367 30.51 -29.21 -21.76
N GLY A 368 29.91 -28.38 -22.61
CA GLY A 368 30.18 -28.36 -24.05
C GLY A 368 31.64 -27.99 -24.35
N LYS A 369 32.17 -26.96 -23.70
CA LYS A 369 33.57 -26.54 -23.83
C LYS A 369 34.55 -27.58 -23.27
N ILE A 370 34.22 -28.25 -22.16
CA ILE A 370 34.99 -29.40 -21.64
C ILE A 370 35.04 -30.54 -22.65
N THR A 371 33.89 -30.90 -23.23
CA THR A 371 33.80 -31.99 -24.22
C THR A 371 34.58 -31.65 -25.49
N SER A 372 34.55 -30.39 -25.90
CA SER A 372 35.34 -29.84 -27.02
C SER A 372 36.84 -30.01 -26.76
N ALA A 373 37.32 -29.55 -25.59
CA ALA A 373 38.72 -29.65 -25.16
C ALA A 373 39.21 -31.10 -25.02
N ALA A 374 38.36 -32.02 -24.55
CA ALA A 374 38.71 -33.43 -24.43
C ALA A 374 38.93 -34.14 -25.78
N ASN A 375 38.25 -33.66 -26.83
CA ASN A 375 38.33 -34.23 -28.18
C ASN A 375 39.39 -33.55 -29.07
N ASP A 376 40.00 -32.45 -28.62
CA ASP A 376 41.00 -31.65 -29.34
C ASP A 376 42.42 -32.26 -29.24
N SER A 377 42.55 -33.56 -29.50
CA SER A 377 43.83 -34.27 -29.47
C SER A 377 44.68 -33.97 -30.73
N PRO A 378 46.00 -33.75 -30.64
CA PRO A 378 46.85 -33.30 -31.76
C PRO A 378 47.05 -34.28 -32.93
N ALA A 379 46.33 -35.42 -32.96
CA ALA A 379 46.64 -36.56 -33.84
C ALA A 379 45.52 -36.93 -34.84
N GLY A 380 44.48 -36.10 -35.02
CA GLY A 380 43.37 -36.40 -35.93
C GLY A 380 43.06 -35.27 -36.92
N ASN A 381 43.05 -35.58 -38.22
CA ASN A 381 42.69 -34.70 -39.34
C ASN A 381 41.19 -34.27 -39.35
N GLY A 382 40.68 -33.72 -38.23
CA GLY A 382 39.24 -33.48 -37.98
C GLY A 382 38.86 -32.06 -37.52
N GLY A 383 39.76 -31.07 -37.60
CA GLY A 383 39.60 -29.73 -37.00
C GLY A 383 38.40 -28.87 -37.47
N GLY A 384 37.62 -29.32 -38.44
CA GLY A 384 36.43 -28.61 -38.91
C GLY A 384 35.17 -28.75 -38.03
N GLY A 385 35.11 -29.77 -37.14
CA GLY A 385 33.95 -30.01 -36.26
C GLY A 385 34.01 -29.23 -34.94
N VAL A 386 35.18 -29.18 -34.32
CA VAL A 386 35.45 -28.52 -33.02
C VAL A 386 35.18 -27.00 -33.09
N ASN A 387 35.64 -26.35 -34.16
CA ASN A 387 35.39 -24.92 -34.39
C ASN A 387 33.91 -24.59 -34.63
N LYS A 388 33.12 -25.51 -35.19
CA LYS A 388 31.67 -25.30 -35.40
C LYS A 388 30.86 -25.48 -34.12
N LEU A 389 31.32 -26.34 -33.21
CA LEU A 389 30.69 -26.50 -31.90
C LEU A 389 30.95 -25.28 -31.01
N ASN A 390 32.18 -24.78 -31.00
CA ASN A 390 32.55 -23.59 -30.23
C ASN A 390 31.73 -22.36 -30.65
N THR A 391 31.49 -22.15 -31.96
CA THR A 391 30.62 -21.05 -32.42
C THR A 391 29.17 -21.19 -31.97
N VAL A 392 28.62 -22.42 -31.95
CA VAL A 392 27.27 -22.67 -31.39
C VAL A 392 27.25 -22.40 -29.88
N LEU A 393 28.27 -22.80 -29.13
CA LEU A 393 28.38 -22.54 -27.69
C LEU A 393 28.51 -21.05 -27.37
N ASP A 394 29.23 -20.29 -28.19
CA ASP A 394 29.34 -18.84 -28.05
C ASP A 394 28.00 -18.15 -28.37
N GLN A 395 27.26 -18.62 -29.39
CA GLN A 395 25.88 -18.15 -29.66
C GLN A 395 24.89 -18.46 -28.52
N ILE A 396 25.02 -19.63 -27.89
CA ILE A 396 24.25 -20.01 -26.69
C ILE A 396 24.57 -19.07 -25.53
N THR A 397 25.84 -18.73 -25.35
CA THR A 397 26.31 -17.81 -24.30
C THR A 397 25.73 -16.42 -24.51
N GLU A 398 25.90 -15.83 -25.70
CA GLU A 398 25.38 -14.50 -26.04
C GLU A 398 23.85 -14.43 -25.92
N THR A 399 23.14 -15.46 -26.40
CA THR A 399 21.68 -15.52 -26.30
C THR A 399 21.22 -15.73 -24.85
N GLY A 400 21.99 -16.48 -24.05
CA GLY A 400 21.77 -16.65 -22.62
C GLY A 400 21.90 -15.34 -21.84
N GLU A 401 22.99 -14.60 -22.05
CA GLU A 401 23.23 -13.27 -21.46
C GLU A 401 22.12 -12.28 -21.82
N ARG A 402 21.72 -12.24 -23.11
CA ARG A 402 20.63 -11.37 -23.56
C ARG A 402 19.28 -11.76 -22.95
N SER A 403 19.02 -13.06 -22.79
CA SER A 403 17.81 -13.57 -22.14
C SER A 403 17.77 -13.14 -20.67
N ASP A 404 18.85 -13.37 -19.93
CA ASP A 404 18.97 -13.01 -18.52
C ASP A 404 18.76 -11.50 -18.28
N ALA A 405 19.36 -10.66 -19.11
CA ALA A 405 19.18 -9.21 -19.05
C ALA A 405 17.72 -8.79 -19.29
N LEU A 406 17.06 -9.36 -20.31
CA LEU A 406 15.66 -9.04 -20.62
C LEU A 406 14.69 -9.54 -19.53
N PHE A 407 14.89 -10.73 -18.98
CA PHE A 407 14.07 -11.22 -17.86
C PHE A 407 14.27 -10.37 -16.60
N SER A 408 15.51 -10.05 -16.26
CA SER A 408 15.84 -9.24 -15.08
C SER A 408 15.24 -7.84 -15.17
N HIS A 409 15.35 -7.17 -16.32
CA HIS A 409 14.71 -5.88 -16.54
C HIS A 409 13.17 -5.96 -16.43
N SER A 410 12.55 -6.96 -17.06
CA SER A 410 11.09 -7.12 -17.01
C SER A 410 10.56 -7.41 -15.60
N ILE A 411 11.32 -8.17 -14.81
CA ILE A 411 11.01 -8.43 -13.39
C ILE A 411 11.15 -7.14 -12.57
N GLN A 412 12.18 -6.34 -12.83
CA GLN A 412 12.36 -5.04 -12.18
C GLN A 412 11.15 -4.13 -12.47
N ASP A 413 10.68 -4.07 -13.70
CA ASP A 413 9.52 -3.25 -14.10
C ASP A 413 8.22 -3.73 -13.44
N LEU A 414 8.00 -5.05 -13.40
CA LEU A 414 6.90 -5.67 -12.66
C LEU A 414 6.95 -5.25 -11.19
N TYR A 415 8.14 -5.28 -10.60
CA TYR A 415 8.33 -4.93 -9.21
C TYR A 415 8.06 -3.45 -8.92
N GLN A 416 8.56 -2.56 -9.78
CA GLN A 416 8.26 -1.13 -9.70
C GLN A 416 6.76 -0.86 -9.76
N THR A 417 6.01 -1.60 -10.60
CA THR A 417 4.54 -1.49 -10.68
C THR A 417 3.87 -1.82 -9.33
N VAL A 418 4.29 -2.90 -8.67
CA VAL A 418 3.75 -3.30 -7.35
C VAL A 418 4.03 -2.25 -6.27
N LEU A 419 5.22 -1.64 -6.30
CA LEU A 419 5.57 -0.60 -5.34
C LEU A 419 4.87 0.72 -5.60
N ALA A 420 4.72 1.13 -6.86
CA ALA A 420 3.93 2.31 -7.23
C ALA A 420 2.48 2.17 -6.73
N SER A 421 1.89 0.97 -6.89
CA SER A 421 0.58 0.63 -6.32
C SER A 421 0.53 0.85 -4.80
N SER A 422 1.54 0.34 -4.08
CA SER A 422 1.57 0.43 -2.62
C SER A 422 1.77 1.89 -2.15
N LEU A 423 2.57 2.68 -2.86
CA LEU A 423 2.75 4.11 -2.61
C LEU A 423 1.44 4.90 -2.81
N SER A 424 0.74 4.63 -3.92
CA SER A 424 -0.55 5.27 -4.23
C SER A 424 -1.60 4.93 -3.17
N GLU A 425 -1.73 3.65 -2.80
CA GLU A 425 -2.64 3.20 -1.76
C GLU A 425 -2.32 3.84 -0.40
N ALA A 426 -1.04 3.89 -0.03
CA ALA A 426 -0.60 4.53 1.21
C ALA A 426 -0.98 6.02 1.23
N GLY A 427 -0.80 6.70 0.10
CA GLY A 427 -1.13 8.12 -0.03
C GLY A 427 -2.63 8.42 0.05
N LEU A 428 -3.46 7.61 -0.62
CA LEU A 428 -4.92 7.73 -0.53
C LEU A 428 -5.42 7.46 0.90
N THR A 429 -4.79 6.50 1.59
CA THR A 429 -5.17 6.14 2.96
C THR A 429 -4.81 7.25 3.95
N SER A 430 -3.62 7.86 3.83
CA SER A 430 -3.25 9.00 4.68
C SER A 430 -4.16 10.22 4.43
N GLN A 431 -4.62 10.43 3.19
CA GLN A 431 -5.61 11.45 2.86
C GLN A 431 -6.97 11.18 3.50
N LEU A 432 -7.48 9.95 3.40
CA LEU A 432 -8.73 9.54 4.06
C LEU A 432 -8.70 9.85 5.57
N LEU A 433 -7.59 9.56 6.24
CA LEU A 433 -7.46 9.76 7.68
C LEU A 433 -7.61 11.23 8.08
N VAL A 434 -6.98 12.16 7.36
CA VAL A 434 -7.14 13.59 7.66
C VAL A 434 -8.52 14.11 7.27
N ASP A 435 -9.14 13.59 6.21
CA ASP A 435 -10.50 13.95 5.82
C ASP A 435 -11.54 13.50 6.84
N MET A 436 -11.33 12.32 7.44
CA MET A 436 -12.12 11.82 8.57
C MET A 436 -11.93 12.67 9.81
N LEU A 437 -10.69 13.09 10.08
CA LEU A 437 -10.35 13.95 11.22
C LEU A 437 -11.01 15.32 11.09
N ASP A 438 -10.85 15.99 9.96
CA ASP A 438 -11.35 17.36 9.75
C ASP A 438 -12.87 17.42 9.77
N ARG A 439 -13.56 16.45 9.19
CA ARG A 439 -15.02 16.33 9.32
C ARG A 439 -15.44 16.14 10.76
N ASN A 440 -14.70 15.34 11.54
CA ASN A 440 -15.03 15.13 12.94
C ASN A 440 -14.78 16.40 13.77
N LEU A 441 -13.66 17.09 13.59
CA LEU A 441 -13.36 18.31 14.36
C LEU A 441 -14.22 19.51 13.93
N TYR A 442 -14.64 19.56 12.65
CA TYR A 442 -15.62 20.52 12.15
C TYR A 442 -16.90 20.52 12.98
N GLU A 443 -17.49 19.35 13.18
CA GLU A 443 -18.71 19.24 13.96
C GLU A 443 -18.50 19.73 15.39
N ARG A 444 -17.35 19.45 16.02
CA ARG A 444 -17.06 19.93 17.39
C ARG A 444 -16.97 21.46 17.46
N ALA A 445 -16.38 22.09 16.46
CA ALA A 445 -16.38 23.55 16.35
C ALA A 445 -17.79 24.11 16.14
N ASN A 446 -18.69 23.41 15.43
CA ASN A 446 -20.09 23.81 15.27
C ASN A 446 -20.88 23.64 16.56
N ASP A 447 -20.69 22.51 17.24
CA ASP A 447 -21.42 22.09 18.42
C ASP A 447 -21.21 23.07 19.58
N CYS A 448 -19.97 23.51 19.85
CA CYS A 448 -19.73 24.51 20.89
C CYS A 448 -20.42 25.86 20.55
N ARG A 449 -20.34 26.30 19.29
CA ARG A 449 -20.94 27.56 18.82
C ARG A 449 -22.46 27.53 18.88
N TRP A 450 -23.07 26.39 18.57
CA TRP A 450 -24.52 26.22 18.62
C TRP A 450 -25.02 26.15 20.06
N TRP A 451 -24.40 25.34 20.92
CA TRP A 451 -24.85 25.17 22.30
C TRP A 451 -24.62 26.42 23.15
N ALA A 452 -23.62 27.25 22.83
CA ALA A 452 -23.44 28.56 23.46
C ALA A 452 -24.67 29.48 23.32
N GLN A 453 -25.55 29.21 22.35
CA GLN A 453 -26.76 29.99 22.11
C GLN A 453 -28.00 29.47 22.87
N SER A 454 -27.89 28.35 23.57
CA SER A 454 -28.98 27.78 24.36
C SER A 454 -29.59 28.82 25.30
N ALA A 455 -30.90 29.01 25.19
CA ALA A 455 -31.64 29.97 26.02
C ALA A 455 -31.45 29.69 27.51
N GLN A 456 -31.44 28.41 27.91
CA GLN A 456 -31.25 27.99 29.30
C GLN A 456 -29.84 28.32 29.82
N LEU A 457 -28.79 28.10 29.02
CA LEU A 457 -27.42 28.43 29.41
C LEU A 457 -27.22 29.95 29.53
N ARG A 458 -27.75 30.72 28.57
CA ARG A 458 -27.67 32.19 28.58
C ARG A 458 -28.42 32.80 29.76
N ARG A 459 -29.63 32.32 30.07
CA ARG A 459 -30.41 32.77 31.23
C ARG A 459 -29.71 32.39 32.54
N GLY A 460 -29.21 31.16 32.65
CA GLY A 460 -28.52 30.68 33.83
C GLY A 460 -27.26 31.47 34.17
N LEU A 461 -26.49 31.90 33.16
CA LEU A 461 -25.34 32.78 33.37
C LEU A 461 -25.69 34.24 33.63
N ALA A 462 -26.78 34.75 33.05
CA ALA A 462 -27.22 36.13 33.27
C ALA A 462 -27.79 36.33 34.69
N GLN A 463 -28.39 35.28 35.27
CA GLN A 463 -29.00 35.29 36.61
C GLN A 463 -28.56 34.03 37.40
N PRO A 464 -27.30 33.97 37.82
CA PRO A 464 -26.74 32.76 38.44
C PRO A 464 -27.41 32.45 39.79
N SER A 465 -27.81 31.20 39.96
CA SER A 465 -28.32 30.62 41.22
C SER A 465 -28.07 29.11 41.25
N ALA A 466 -28.24 28.48 42.41
CA ALA A 466 -28.07 27.03 42.54
C ALA A 466 -29.05 26.25 41.64
N ASP A 467 -30.31 26.69 41.56
CA ASP A 467 -31.33 26.07 40.70
C ASP A 467 -30.98 26.23 39.21
N GLN A 468 -30.45 27.39 38.82
CA GLN A 468 -30.00 27.61 37.44
C GLN A 468 -28.76 26.77 37.10
N ALA A 469 -27.81 26.61 38.02
CA ALA A 469 -26.66 25.72 37.82
C ALA A 469 -27.09 24.26 37.63
N ALA A 470 -28.08 23.80 38.41
CA ALA A 470 -28.67 22.47 38.24
C ALA A 470 -29.38 22.31 36.89
N ALA A 471 -30.16 23.31 36.47
CA ALA A 471 -30.84 23.32 35.18
C ALA A 471 -29.86 23.32 33.99
N MET A 472 -28.78 24.13 34.06
CA MET A 472 -27.71 24.09 33.06
C MET A 472 -27.04 22.71 33.00
N THR A 473 -26.78 22.10 34.16
CA THR A 473 -26.19 20.75 34.23
C THR A 473 -27.07 19.70 33.57
N GLU A 474 -28.40 19.77 33.73
CA GLU A 474 -29.32 18.83 33.06
C GLU A 474 -29.31 19.01 31.54
N VAL A 475 -29.29 20.26 31.05
CA VAL A 475 -29.15 20.52 29.60
C VAL A 475 -27.88 19.90 29.05
N LEU A 476 -26.73 20.11 29.71
CA LEU A 476 -25.46 19.53 29.27
C LEU A 476 -25.49 17.99 29.33
N ARG A 477 -26.11 17.40 30.37
CA ARG A 477 -26.26 15.94 30.51
C ARG A 477 -27.13 15.36 29.40
N HIS A 478 -28.21 16.05 29.03
CA HIS A 478 -29.07 15.64 27.93
C HIS A 478 -28.29 15.64 26.60
N ILE A 479 -27.56 16.72 26.31
CA ILE A 479 -26.71 16.82 25.11
C ILE A 479 -25.67 15.68 25.08
N ASN A 480 -24.94 15.47 26.17
CA ASN A 480 -23.87 14.47 26.23
C ASN A 480 -24.36 13.02 26.09
N ARG A 481 -25.63 12.73 26.42
CA ARG A 481 -26.23 11.40 26.16
C ARG A 481 -26.52 11.15 24.68
N LEU A 482 -26.81 12.21 23.91
CA LEU A 482 -27.07 12.12 22.47
C LEU A 482 -25.76 12.03 21.68
N TYR A 483 -24.73 12.74 22.14
CA TYR A 483 -23.41 12.78 21.51
C TYR A 483 -22.36 12.12 22.40
N THR A 484 -22.12 10.83 22.16
CA THR A 484 -21.18 10.02 22.94
C THR A 484 -19.71 10.32 22.64
N VAL A 485 -19.44 11.18 21.65
CA VAL A 485 -18.08 11.61 21.25
C VAL A 485 -17.45 12.62 22.22
N TYR A 486 -18.18 13.03 23.27
CA TYR A 486 -17.70 13.97 24.29
C TYR A 486 -17.49 13.30 25.62
N ALA A 487 -16.31 13.52 26.19
CA ALA A 487 -16.00 13.08 27.53
C ALA A 487 -16.59 14.00 28.60
N ARG A 488 -16.66 15.32 28.32
CA ARG A 488 -17.19 16.31 29.25
C ARG A 488 -17.69 17.56 28.52
N LEU A 489 -18.82 18.09 28.96
CA LEU A 489 -19.30 19.43 28.59
C LEU A 489 -19.34 20.28 29.86
N PHE A 490 -19.02 21.57 29.76
CA PHE A 490 -19.05 22.45 30.92
C PHE A 490 -19.30 23.91 30.55
N VAL A 491 -19.87 24.65 31.49
CA VAL A 491 -20.19 26.08 31.36
C VAL A 491 -19.52 26.84 32.50
N TYR A 492 -18.90 27.96 32.17
CA TYR A 492 -18.19 28.81 33.10
C TYR A 492 -18.61 30.28 32.96
N ASP A 493 -18.50 31.02 34.06
CA ASP A 493 -18.83 32.44 34.11
C ASP A 493 -17.72 33.34 33.54
N ARG A 494 -17.95 34.66 33.53
CA ARG A 494 -16.99 35.65 33.02
C ARG A 494 -15.68 35.74 33.82
N SER A 495 -15.60 35.15 35.01
CA SER A 495 -14.36 35.01 35.78
C SER A 495 -13.61 33.71 35.48
N GLY A 496 -14.17 32.86 34.60
CA GLY A 496 -13.63 31.56 34.24
C GLY A 496 -14.04 30.43 35.17
N ARG A 497 -14.88 30.70 36.19
CA ARG A 497 -15.31 29.69 37.16
C ARG A 497 -16.38 28.78 36.57
N ILE A 498 -16.13 27.47 36.59
CA ILE A 498 -17.06 26.44 36.11
C ILE A 498 -18.26 26.36 37.04
N LEU A 499 -19.46 26.57 36.49
CA LEU A 499 -20.73 26.55 37.23
C LEU A 499 -21.56 25.30 36.98
N ALA A 500 -21.40 24.66 35.82
CA ALA A 500 -22.10 23.43 35.45
C ALA A 500 -21.20 22.54 34.60
N SER A 501 -21.27 21.22 34.79
CA SER A 501 -20.47 20.25 34.03
C SER A 501 -21.15 18.88 33.97
N THR A 502 -20.90 18.13 32.88
CA THR A 502 -21.24 16.70 32.79
C THR A 502 -20.16 15.84 33.45
N GLY A 503 -20.49 14.57 33.72
CA GLY A 503 -19.61 13.66 34.44
C GLY A 503 -19.61 13.92 35.95
N ASP A 504 -18.44 13.78 36.58
CA ASP A 504 -18.26 14.08 38.01
C ASP A 504 -18.44 15.57 38.32
N GLN A 505 -18.79 15.87 39.58
CA GLN A 505 -18.93 17.25 40.07
C GLN A 505 -17.58 17.87 40.48
N GLN A 506 -16.43 17.21 40.29
CA GLN A 506 -15.13 17.68 40.78
C GLN A 506 -14.63 18.92 40.02
N ALA A 507 -15.04 19.08 38.75
CA ALA A 507 -14.70 20.25 37.95
C ALA A 507 -15.50 21.50 38.35
N VAL A 508 -16.68 21.35 38.97
CA VAL A 508 -17.52 22.49 39.35
C VAL A 508 -16.82 23.30 40.44
N GLY A 509 -16.74 24.62 40.22
CA GLY A 509 -16.04 25.55 41.09
C GLY A 509 -14.56 25.75 40.78
N GLN A 510 -13.95 24.92 39.92
CA GLN A 510 -12.61 25.19 39.36
C GLN A 510 -12.68 26.31 38.32
N CYS A 511 -11.52 26.87 37.97
CA CYS A 511 -11.41 27.88 36.92
C CYS A 511 -10.70 27.32 35.69
N ILE A 512 -11.16 27.74 34.51
CA ILE A 512 -10.41 27.53 33.27
C ILE A 512 -9.13 28.38 33.22
N ASP A 513 -8.23 28.05 32.30
CA ASP A 513 -7.02 28.82 32.07
C ASP A 513 -7.31 30.28 31.69
N GLY A 514 -6.46 31.20 32.18
CA GLY A 514 -6.64 32.63 32.01
C GLY A 514 -6.48 33.10 30.56
N ASP A 515 -5.57 32.48 29.81
CA ASP A 515 -5.35 32.80 28.39
C ASP A 515 -6.52 32.29 27.55
N THR A 516 -7.04 31.08 27.85
CA THR A 516 -8.27 30.56 27.24
C THR A 516 -9.45 31.50 27.51
N LEU A 517 -9.64 31.94 28.76
CA LEU A 517 -10.71 32.89 29.12
C LEU A 517 -10.59 34.21 28.35
N GLY A 518 -9.38 34.77 28.26
CA GLY A 518 -9.09 36.00 27.54
C GLY A 518 -9.45 35.89 26.05
N ARG A 519 -9.08 34.78 25.41
CA ARG A 519 -9.41 34.52 23.99
C ARG A 519 -10.90 34.35 23.77
N VAL A 520 -11.59 33.61 24.64
CA VAL A 520 -13.05 33.41 24.54
C VAL A 520 -13.80 34.74 24.73
N CYS A 521 -13.38 35.58 25.67
CA CYS A 521 -13.97 36.89 25.87
C CYS A 521 -13.72 37.86 24.70
N ALA A 522 -12.69 37.61 23.88
CA ALA A 522 -12.35 38.41 22.71
C ALA A 522 -13.07 37.97 21.42
N LEU A 523 -13.79 36.85 21.43
CA LEU A 523 -14.58 36.40 20.29
C LEU A 523 -15.61 37.47 19.90
N ARG A 524 -15.75 37.75 18.60
CA ARG A 524 -16.51 38.91 18.10
C ARG A 524 -17.93 38.54 17.69
N SER A 525 -18.11 37.33 17.20
CA SER A 525 -19.37 36.79 16.70
C SER A 525 -19.80 35.55 17.48
N ALA A 526 -21.02 35.07 17.19
CA ALA A 526 -21.51 33.75 17.60
C ALA A 526 -21.13 32.64 16.62
N LEU A 527 -20.46 33.01 15.52
CA LEU A 527 -19.81 32.11 14.57
C LEU A 527 -18.33 31.87 14.90
N ASP A 528 -17.76 32.60 15.87
CA ASP A 528 -16.38 32.40 16.26
C ASP A 528 -16.29 31.37 17.38
N HIS A 529 -15.19 30.62 17.40
CA HIS A 529 -14.82 29.70 18.47
C HIS A 529 -13.33 29.81 18.76
N TYR A 530 -12.92 29.19 19.86
CA TYR A 530 -11.52 29.00 20.21
C TYR A 530 -11.24 27.53 20.45
N ALA A 531 -10.25 26.97 19.76
CA ALA A 531 -9.77 25.61 19.97
C ALA A 531 -8.48 25.64 20.80
N GLU A 532 -8.46 24.92 21.92
CA GLU A 532 -7.21 24.70 22.65
C GLU A 532 -6.29 23.76 21.84
N PRO A 533 -4.96 23.98 21.86
CA PRO A 533 -4.02 23.02 21.29
C PRO A 533 -4.16 21.64 21.95
N PHE A 534 -3.90 20.57 21.19
CA PHE A 534 -3.95 19.21 21.73
C PHE A 534 -2.95 19.03 22.87
N ALA A 535 -3.45 18.86 24.10
CA ALA A 535 -2.62 18.80 25.29
C ALA A 535 -3.31 18.03 26.44
N PRO A 536 -2.54 17.52 27.42
CA PRO A 536 -3.07 16.94 28.65
C PRO A 536 -4.07 17.88 29.35
N SER A 537 -5.26 17.38 29.67
CA SER A 537 -6.32 18.17 30.32
C SER A 537 -6.78 17.54 31.64
N PRO A 538 -6.82 18.28 32.76
CA PRO A 538 -7.44 17.82 34.00
C PRO A 538 -8.92 17.44 33.83
N LEU A 539 -9.61 18.08 32.89
CA LEU A 539 -11.02 17.82 32.58
C LEU A 539 -11.24 16.50 31.81
N TYR A 540 -10.14 15.87 31.39
CA TYR A 540 -10.07 14.58 30.70
C TYR A 540 -9.12 13.59 31.41
N GLY A 541 -9.07 13.64 32.74
CA GLY A 541 -8.29 12.68 33.54
C GLY A 541 -6.76 12.77 33.34
N GLY A 542 -6.26 13.90 32.83
CA GLY A 542 -4.85 14.11 32.51
C GLY A 542 -4.40 13.55 31.15
N ALA A 543 -5.29 12.91 30.40
CA ALA A 543 -5.00 12.50 29.02
C ALA A 543 -5.07 13.70 28.06
N ALA A 544 -4.41 13.58 26.90
CA ALA A 544 -4.38 14.64 25.90
C ALA A 544 -5.67 14.68 25.08
N THR A 545 -6.20 15.87 24.83
CA THR A 545 -7.44 16.06 24.05
C THR A 545 -7.51 17.46 23.42
N TYR A 546 -8.53 17.66 22.58
CA TYR A 546 -8.98 18.98 22.14
C TYR A 546 -10.12 19.48 23.02
N THR A 547 -10.02 20.73 23.47
CA THR A 547 -11.15 21.45 24.08
C THR A 547 -11.58 22.59 23.16
N TYR A 548 -12.85 22.59 22.76
CA TYR A 548 -13.43 23.67 21.95
C TYR A 548 -14.28 24.58 22.82
N HIS A 549 -14.11 25.89 22.65
CA HIS A 549 -14.78 26.92 23.43
C HIS A 549 -15.58 27.87 22.55
N ALA A 550 -16.73 28.29 23.06
CA ALA A 550 -17.53 29.35 22.47
C ALA A 550 -18.04 30.31 23.56
N ALA A 551 -18.18 31.59 23.18
CA ALA A 551 -18.64 32.64 24.08
C ALA A 551 -20.15 32.57 24.29
N ILE A 552 -20.59 32.49 25.55
CA ILE A 552 -22.01 32.65 25.90
C ILE A 552 -22.28 34.14 26.08
N ARG A 553 -23.24 34.66 25.32
CA ARG A 553 -23.57 36.09 25.26
C ARG A 553 -24.88 36.40 25.99
N HIS A 554 -24.97 37.58 26.58
CA HIS A 554 -26.14 38.00 27.36
C HIS A 554 -27.43 37.91 26.53
N PRO A 555 -28.56 37.40 27.10
CA PRO A 555 -29.85 37.29 26.40
C PRO A 555 -30.29 38.58 25.68
N ALA A 556 -30.24 39.71 26.39
CA ALA A 556 -30.69 41.02 25.90
C ALA A 556 -29.57 41.89 25.28
N GLN A 557 -28.31 41.46 25.36
CA GLN A 557 -27.15 42.23 24.90
C GLN A 557 -26.17 41.29 24.19
N SER A 558 -26.47 40.94 22.94
CA SER A 558 -25.70 39.94 22.16
C SER A 558 -24.22 40.27 22.02
N ALA A 559 -23.82 41.55 22.04
CA ALA A 559 -22.41 41.95 22.04
C ALA A 559 -21.67 41.61 23.35
N SER A 560 -22.39 41.42 24.47
CA SER A 560 -21.79 41.22 25.79
C SER A 560 -21.57 39.74 26.09
N VAL A 561 -20.31 39.32 26.20
CA VAL A 561 -19.92 37.97 26.65
C VAL A 561 -20.09 37.86 28.16
N ILE A 562 -20.84 36.88 28.66
CA ILE A 562 -21.10 36.68 30.09
C ILE A 562 -20.49 35.39 30.67
N GLY A 563 -19.77 34.64 29.82
CA GLY A 563 -19.09 33.40 30.15
C GLY A 563 -18.83 32.61 28.89
N GLY A 564 -18.63 31.30 29.04
CA GLY A 564 -18.41 30.42 27.90
C GLY A 564 -18.86 28.99 28.16
N ILE A 565 -18.95 28.23 27.08
CA ILE A 565 -19.07 26.78 27.09
C ILE A 565 -17.75 26.18 26.62
N GLY A 566 -17.31 25.12 27.28
CA GLY A 566 -16.21 24.27 26.84
C GLY A 566 -16.72 22.86 26.58
N ILE A 567 -16.27 22.27 25.49
CA ILE A 567 -16.56 20.88 25.13
C ILE A 567 -15.24 20.11 25.05
N VAL A 568 -15.15 19.03 25.80
CA VAL A 568 -13.97 18.16 25.87
C VAL A 568 -14.22 16.96 24.98
N PHE A 569 -13.45 16.86 23.90
CA PHE A 569 -13.55 15.75 22.96
C PHE A 569 -13.05 14.45 23.60
N ASP A 570 -13.71 13.33 23.33
CA ASP A 570 -13.22 12.01 23.77
C ASP A 570 -12.13 11.50 22.81
N ALA A 571 -11.01 12.22 22.77
CA ALA A 571 -10.02 12.11 21.71
C ALA A 571 -9.35 10.73 21.62
N GLN A 572 -9.11 10.06 22.75
CA GLN A 572 -8.38 8.79 22.77
C GLN A 572 -9.10 7.70 21.95
N PRO A 573 -10.36 7.31 22.26
CA PRO A 573 -11.07 6.30 21.47
C PRO A 573 -11.40 6.81 20.07
N GLU A 574 -11.81 8.07 19.91
CA GLU A 574 -12.26 8.59 18.60
C GLU A 574 -11.13 8.68 17.58
N LEU A 575 -9.97 9.23 17.96
CA LEU A 575 -8.82 9.31 17.06
C LEU A 575 -8.27 7.91 16.73
N LEU A 576 -8.20 7.01 17.73
CA LEU A 576 -7.73 5.64 17.51
C LEU A 576 -8.67 4.88 16.56
N ASN A 577 -9.99 5.02 16.73
CA ASN A 577 -10.98 4.37 15.87
C ASN A 577 -10.85 4.83 14.40
N MET A 578 -10.58 6.11 14.15
CA MET A 578 -10.30 6.61 12.79
C MET A 578 -9.05 5.94 12.20
N LEU A 579 -7.96 5.88 12.96
CA LEU A 579 -6.70 5.27 12.52
C LEU A 579 -6.85 3.76 12.25
N VAL A 580 -7.48 3.02 13.16
CA VAL A 580 -7.75 1.58 13.04
C VAL A 580 -8.65 1.30 11.84
N SER A 581 -9.68 2.13 11.61
CA SER A 581 -10.55 2.02 10.45
C SER A 581 -9.78 2.25 9.14
N GLY A 582 -8.84 3.20 9.12
CA GLY A 582 -8.03 3.48 7.92
C GLY A 582 -7.07 2.37 7.56
N VAL A 583 -6.43 1.70 8.54
CA VAL A 583 -5.54 0.55 8.28
C VAL A 583 -6.30 -0.77 8.13
N ALA A 584 -7.58 -0.81 8.50
CA ALA A 584 -8.51 -1.93 8.33
C ALA A 584 -7.94 -3.29 8.80
N GLY A 585 -7.18 -3.29 9.91
CA GLY A 585 -6.60 -4.51 10.50
C GLY A 585 -5.41 -5.12 9.76
N ARG A 586 -4.80 -4.39 8.81
CA ARG A 586 -3.57 -4.83 8.12
C ARG A 586 -2.38 -4.75 9.08
N GLU A 587 -1.87 -5.90 9.51
CA GLU A 587 -0.82 -5.99 10.53
C GLU A 587 0.49 -5.29 10.16
N ASN A 588 0.82 -5.21 8.87
CA ASN A 588 2.01 -4.53 8.37
C ASN A 588 1.83 -3.02 8.17
N MET A 589 0.64 -2.47 8.47
CA MET A 589 0.35 -1.04 8.38
C MET A 589 0.16 -0.44 9.77
N ARG A 590 0.80 0.69 10.00
CA ARG A 590 0.62 1.53 11.19
C ARG A 590 0.22 2.92 10.74
N ALA A 591 -0.66 3.56 11.50
CA ALA A 591 -1.09 4.92 11.23
C ALA A 591 -0.99 5.77 12.50
N CYS A 592 -0.64 7.04 12.34
CA CYS A 592 -0.66 8.00 13.42
C CYS A 592 -1.09 9.39 12.93
N PHE A 593 -1.75 10.13 13.83
CA PHE A 593 -1.93 11.57 13.67
C PHE A 593 -0.79 12.27 14.40
N VAL A 594 -0.18 13.25 13.74
CA VAL A 594 0.96 14.00 14.29
C VAL A 594 0.83 15.51 14.04
N THR A 595 1.49 16.30 14.87
CA THR A 595 1.73 17.73 14.59
C THR A 595 2.79 17.90 13.48
N PRO A 596 2.93 19.11 12.89
CA PRO A 596 3.99 19.41 11.93
C PRO A 596 5.42 19.15 12.42
N ASP A 597 5.66 19.26 13.73
CA ASP A 597 6.94 18.94 14.38
C ASP A 597 7.08 17.44 14.73
N GLY A 598 6.13 16.59 14.34
CA GLY A 598 6.19 15.15 14.50
C GLY A 598 5.72 14.62 15.85
N ARG A 599 5.02 15.43 16.66
CA ARG A 599 4.46 14.95 17.94
C ARG A 599 3.19 14.14 17.70
N VAL A 600 3.14 12.95 18.28
CA VAL A 600 2.02 12.04 18.16
C VAL A 600 0.80 12.59 18.90
N LEU A 601 -0.34 12.62 18.21
CA LEU A 601 -1.66 12.91 18.78
C LEU A 601 -2.40 11.60 19.11
N SER A 602 -2.30 10.63 18.20
CA SER A 602 -2.81 9.26 18.36
C SER A 602 -2.08 8.33 17.41
N SER A 603 -2.00 7.04 17.75
CA SER A 603 -1.27 6.02 16.99
C SER A 603 -1.95 4.66 17.09
N THR A 604 -1.91 3.86 16.02
CA THR A 604 -2.25 2.43 16.08
C THR A 604 -1.15 1.58 16.73
N ASP A 605 0.05 2.14 16.87
CA ASP A 605 1.18 1.50 17.55
C ASP A 605 1.16 1.86 19.05
N ALA A 606 0.98 0.84 19.89
CA ALA A 606 0.97 1.00 21.34
C ALA A 606 2.33 1.46 21.92
N ALA A 607 3.42 1.32 21.15
CA ALA A 607 4.74 1.85 21.54
C ALA A 607 4.87 3.37 21.31
N CYS A 608 3.94 4.00 20.59
CA CYS A 608 3.93 5.45 20.35
C CYS A 608 2.77 6.11 21.09
N ALA A 609 3.04 6.68 22.26
CA ALA A 609 2.02 7.35 23.07
C ALA A 609 1.77 8.79 22.59
N PRO A 610 0.58 9.36 22.85
CA PRO A 610 0.33 10.79 22.63
C PRO A 610 1.37 11.67 23.34
N GLY A 611 1.98 12.61 22.61
CA GLY A 611 3.04 13.50 23.07
C GLY A 611 4.46 13.07 22.66
N ASP A 612 4.66 11.79 22.32
CA ASP A 612 5.95 11.27 21.84
C ASP A 612 6.33 11.91 20.50
N LEU A 613 7.63 12.00 20.22
CA LEU A 613 8.13 12.38 18.89
C LEU A 613 8.22 11.14 18.01
N LEU A 614 7.52 11.16 16.88
CA LEU A 614 7.61 10.10 15.88
C LEU A 614 9.02 10.13 15.26
N PRO A 615 9.80 9.03 15.31
CA PRO A 615 11.15 8.98 14.77
C PRO A 615 11.12 8.80 13.23
N LEU A 616 10.65 9.81 12.52
CA LEU A 616 10.54 9.86 11.06
C LEU A 616 11.43 10.96 10.49
N ASP A 617 11.87 10.81 9.24
CA ASP A 617 12.63 11.84 8.52
C ASP A 617 11.86 13.18 8.51
N PRO A 618 12.41 14.25 9.10
CA PRO A 618 11.78 15.57 9.10
C PRO A 618 11.47 16.10 7.69
N GLY A 619 12.25 15.70 6.68
CA GLY A 619 12.05 16.11 5.30
C GLY A 619 10.71 15.66 4.71
N LEU A 620 10.22 14.48 5.11
CA LEU A 620 8.92 13.96 4.66
C LEU A 620 7.76 14.76 5.25
N LEU A 621 7.81 15.06 6.55
CA LEU A 621 6.82 15.89 7.24
C LEU A 621 6.82 17.33 6.71
N GLN A 622 8.00 17.90 6.48
CA GLN A 622 8.15 19.24 5.92
C GLN A 622 7.59 19.33 4.51
N GLN A 623 7.84 18.31 3.66
CA GLN A 623 7.31 18.29 2.31
C GLN A 623 5.77 18.20 2.32
N ALA A 624 5.19 17.34 3.15
CA ALA A 624 3.74 17.26 3.31
C ALA A 624 3.14 18.61 3.79
N CYS A 625 3.81 19.30 4.70
CA CYS A 625 3.41 20.64 5.14
C CYS A 625 3.46 21.70 4.05
N SER A 626 4.41 21.59 3.12
CA SER A 626 4.60 22.51 1.99
C SER A 626 3.59 22.34 0.86
N ASN A 627 2.73 21.33 0.93
CA ASN A 627 1.74 21.01 -0.10
C ASN A 627 0.35 21.55 0.33
N PRO A 628 -0.05 22.76 -0.11
CA PRO A 628 -1.24 23.45 0.41
C PRO A 628 -2.57 22.81 0.00
N HIS A 629 -2.58 21.89 -0.97
CA HIS A 629 -3.80 21.25 -1.48
C HIS A 629 -4.12 19.88 -0.86
N GLY A 630 -3.44 19.48 0.23
CA GLY A 630 -3.69 18.19 0.88
C GLY A 630 -3.22 16.98 0.07
N ALA A 631 -2.39 17.18 -0.96
CA ALA A 631 -1.81 16.09 -1.74
C ALA A 631 -0.82 15.29 -0.87
N SER A 632 -1.04 13.99 -0.78
CA SER A 632 -0.18 13.08 -0.02
C SER A 632 1.23 13.01 -0.60
N VAL A 633 2.20 12.86 0.29
CA VAL A 633 3.60 12.59 -0.06
C VAL A 633 3.94 11.18 0.42
N ALA A 634 4.24 10.27 -0.51
CA ALA A 634 4.63 8.90 -0.19
C ALA A 634 6.08 8.63 -0.65
N ARG A 635 6.86 7.94 0.18
CA ARG A 635 8.26 7.58 -0.10
C ARG A 635 8.63 6.22 0.48
N ILE A 636 9.62 5.58 -0.13
CA ILE A 636 10.30 4.41 0.43
C ILE A 636 11.43 4.89 1.34
N VAL A 637 11.46 4.42 2.58
CA VAL A 637 12.46 4.79 3.60
C VAL A 637 12.90 3.56 4.42
N GLN A 638 13.99 3.71 5.16
CA GLN A 638 14.30 2.80 6.27
C GLN A 638 13.78 3.41 7.56
N HIS A 639 13.00 2.66 8.33
CA HIS A 639 12.42 3.10 9.60
C HIS A 639 12.40 1.94 10.58
N ASP A 640 12.93 2.15 11.78
CA ASP A 640 13.03 1.13 12.84
C ASP A 640 13.67 -0.20 12.38
N GLY A 641 14.74 -0.09 11.58
CA GLY A 641 15.41 -1.26 11.01
C GLY A 641 14.55 -2.06 10.02
N GLN A 642 13.46 -1.49 9.50
CA GLN A 642 12.61 -2.08 8.45
C GLN A 642 12.66 -1.24 7.17
N TYR A 643 12.45 -1.89 6.02
CA TYR A 643 12.06 -1.20 4.80
C TYR A 643 10.56 -0.86 4.86
N VAL A 644 10.24 0.42 4.69
CA VAL A 644 8.91 0.96 4.92
C VAL A 644 8.51 1.89 3.77
N ILE A 645 7.24 1.81 3.36
CA ILE A 645 6.59 2.91 2.65
C ILE A 645 5.98 3.84 3.69
N ALA A 646 6.42 5.10 3.69
CA ALA A 646 5.88 6.15 4.54
C ALA A 646 5.08 7.14 3.69
N ALA A 647 3.81 7.36 4.04
CA ALA A 647 2.94 8.34 3.41
C ALA A 647 2.47 9.38 4.41
N CYS A 648 2.52 10.64 4.03
CA CYS A 648 2.17 11.78 4.89
C CYS A 648 1.22 12.72 4.17
N THR A 649 0.08 13.01 4.80
CA THR A 649 -0.87 14.02 4.32
C THR A 649 -1.12 15.07 5.39
N ARG A 650 -1.09 16.35 5.02
CA ARG A 650 -1.54 17.45 5.88
C ARG A 650 -3.04 17.64 5.76
N ALA A 651 -3.71 17.81 6.89
CA ALA A 651 -5.13 18.15 6.98
C ALA A 651 -5.43 19.46 6.22
N GLY A 652 -6.35 19.39 5.25
CA GLY A 652 -6.69 20.48 4.33
C GLY A 652 -7.90 21.31 4.75
N GLY A 653 -8.67 20.86 5.74
CA GLY A 653 -9.93 21.45 6.14
C GLY A 653 -11.16 20.76 5.55
N TYR A 654 -12.33 21.11 6.08
CA TYR A 654 -13.62 20.67 5.58
C TYR A 654 -14.60 21.83 5.64
N ARG A 655 -15.12 22.25 4.48
CA ARG A 655 -15.98 23.44 4.33
C ARG A 655 -15.27 24.69 4.86
N GLU A 656 -15.87 25.39 5.82
CA GLU A 656 -15.27 26.55 6.50
C GLU A 656 -14.23 26.17 7.58
N PHE A 657 -14.16 24.89 8.00
CA PHE A 657 -13.18 24.44 9.00
C PHE A 657 -11.76 24.50 8.44
N ARG A 658 -10.85 25.13 9.18
CA ARG A 658 -9.46 25.44 8.76
C ARG A 658 -9.33 26.36 7.53
N ALA A 659 -10.40 27.01 7.09
CA ALA A 659 -10.33 28.00 6.01
C ALA A 659 -9.55 29.27 6.42
N ALA A 660 -9.52 29.57 7.72
CA ALA A 660 -8.76 30.69 8.29
C ALA A 660 -7.49 30.17 9.00
N ASP A 661 -6.33 30.72 8.61
CA ASP A 661 -5.06 30.39 9.24
C ASP A 661 -5.03 30.77 10.73
N GLY A 662 -4.45 29.88 11.55
CA GLY A 662 -4.18 30.13 12.96
C GLY A 662 -5.37 29.94 13.92
N VAL A 663 -6.54 29.53 13.42
CA VAL A 663 -7.68 29.16 14.26
C VAL A 663 -7.53 27.75 14.81
N GLU A 664 -7.23 26.79 13.93
CA GLU A 664 -7.07 25.37 14.28
C GLU A 664 -5.59 24.96 14.29
N GLN A 665 -5.22 24.05 15.19
CA GLN A 665 -3.88 23.46 15.21
C GLN A 665 -3.67 22.59 13.96
N PRO A 666 -2.61 22.77 13.16
CA PRO A 666 -2.32 21.91 12.01
C PRO A 666 -2.04 20.46 12.44
N VAL A 667 -2.52 19.51 11.64
CA VAL A 667 -2.34 18.06 11.87
C VAL A 667 -1.94 17.38 10.57
N LEU A 668 -1.14 16.31 10.67
CA LEU A 668 -0.83 15.39 9.58
C LEU A 668 -1.27 13.97 9.96
N ALA A 669 -1.67 13.19 8.96
CA ALA A 669 -1.71 11.74 9.08
C ALA A 669 -0.45 11.15 8.47
N VAL A 670 0.18 10.21 9.19
CA VAL A 670 1.31 9.42 8.72
C VAL A 670 0.88 7.96 8.67
N LEU A 671 1.16 7.31 7.54
CA LEU A 671 0.98 5.88 7.35
C LEU A 671 2.34 5.23 7.11
N LEU A 672 2.62 4.13 7.80
CA LEU A 672 3.83 3.33 7.66
C LEU A 672 3.45 1.90 7.28
N GLN A 673 3.88 1.44 6.11
CA GLN A 673 3.70 0.06 5.65
C GLN A 673 5.05 -0.67 5.62
N ALA A 674 5.23 -1.67 6.48
CA ALA A 674 6.46 -2.44 6.59
C ALA A 674 6.52 -3.61 5.59
N PHE A 675 7.71 -3.86 5.04
CA PHE A 675 8.00 -4.95 4.09
C PHE A 675 8.99 -5.98 4.63
N GLY A 676 9.79 -5.64 5.64
CA GLY A 676 10.73 -6.54 6.28
C GLY A 676 12.01 -5.84 6.77
N ALA A 677 12.83 -6.57 7.52
CA ALA A 677 14.02 -6.03 8.18
C ALA A 677 15.10 -5.60 7.17
N VAL A 678 15.83 -4.54 7.49
CA VAL A 678 16.99 -4.09 6.71
C VAL A 678 18.06 -5.17 6.73
N ARG A 679 18.52 -5.60 5.54
CA ARG A 679 19.58 -6.61 5.38
C ARG A 679 20.86 -5.92 4.94
N HIS A 680 21.83 -5.82 5.86
CA HIS A 680 23.16 -5.26 5.56
C HIS A 680 24.02 -6.21 4.72
N GLU A 681 23.74 -7.51 4.80
CA GLU A 681 24.33 -8.55 3.95
C GLU A 681 23.24 -9.07 3.02
N LEU A 682 22.99 -8.34 1.93
CA LEU A 682 22.38 -8.98 0.78
C LEU A 682 23.35 -10.10 0.36
N PRO A 683 22.93 -11.38 0.29
CA PRO A 683 23.77 -12.39 -0.33
C PRO A 683 24.08 -11.83 -1.71
N ALA A 684 25.35 -11.55 -1.98
CA ALA A 684 25.80 -10.85 -3.17
C ALA A 684 25.24 -11.55 -4.42
N ARG A 685 24.03 -11.15 -4.83
CA ARG A 685 23.42 -11.49 -6.11
C ARG A 685 23.77 -10.43 -7.14
N ALA A 686 24.66 -9.51 -6.79
CA ALA A 686 25.26 -8.55 -7.66
C ALA A 686 26.75 -8.52 -7.35
N SER A 687 27.55 -8.60 -8.41
CA SER A 687 28.99 -8.34 -8.44
C SER A 687 29.91 -9.28 -7.64
N VAL A 688 29.79 -10.59 -7.81
CA VAL A 688 30.96 -11.19 -8.46
C VAL A 688 30.77 -10.74 -9.90
N HIS A 689 31.37 -9.61 -10.27
CA HIS A 689 31.81 -9.51 -11.64
C HIS A 689 32.57 -10.81 -11.82
N ILE A 690 31.98 -11.74 -12.59
CA ILE A 690 32.73 -12.76 -13.28
C ILE A 690 33.74 -11.89 -14.00
N ASP A 691 34.91 -11.65 -13.39
CA ASP A 691 35.96 -10.83 -13.96
C ASP A 691 36.19 -11.52 -15.27
N ARG A 692 35.70 -10.89 -16.35
CA ARG A 692 35.62 -11.57 -17.63
C ARG A 692 37.05 -11.96 -17.94
N ILE A 693 37.30 -13.25 -18.01
CA ILE A 693 38.65 -13.74 -18.27
C ILE A 693 38.82 -13.55 -19.76
N ASP A 694 39.51 -12.48 -20.12
CA ASP A 694 39.79 -12.14 -21.51
C ASP A 694 40.72 -13.18 -22.09
N ARG A 695 40.35 -13.71 -23.27
CA ARG A 695 41.24 -14.58 -24.05
C ARG A 695 42.41 -13.75 -24.56
N LEU A 696 43.60 -13.98 -24.00
CA LEU A 696 44.83 -13.30 -24.39
C LEU A 696 45.57 -14.03 -25.53
N HIS A 697 45.49 -15.36 -25.61
CA HIS A 697 46.20 -16.18 -26.61
C HIS A 697 45.35 -17.36 -27.11
N ASP A 698 45.49 -17.69 -28.40
CA ASP A 698 44.82 -18.83 -29.08
C ASP A 698 45.68 -20.12 -29.04
N SER A 699 46.60 -20.18 -28.07
CA SER A 699 47.55 -21.28 -27.89
C SER A 699 47.69 -21.59 -26.40
N GLY A 700 47.51 -22.85 -26.00
CA GLY A 700 47.61 -23.23 -24.59
C GLY A 700 46.90 -24.53 -24.27
N SER A 701 46.91 -24.92 -22.99
CA SER A 701 46.04 -26.00 -22.51
C SER A 701 44.71 -25.41 -22.03
N ASP A 702 43.61 -26.12 -22.25
CA ASP A 702 42.30 -25.73 -21.72
C ASP A 702 42.22 -25.96 -20.20
N PHE A 703 41.79 -24.91 -19.49
CA PHE A 703 41.53 -24.93 -18.06
C PHE A 703 40.07 -24.62 -17.80
N ALA A 704 39.46 -25.43 -16.94
CA ALA A 704 38.15 -25.22 -16.41
C ALA A 704 38.24 -24.45 -15.10
N ILE A 705 37.56 -23.32 -15.05
CA ILE A 705 37.64 -22.32 -13.99
C ILE A 705 36.33 -22.35 -13.20
N PHE A 706 36.43 -22.30 -11.87
CA PHE A 706 35.30 -22.46 -10.95
C PHE A 706 35.62 -21.80 -9.60
N TYR A 707 34.59 -21.59 -8.78
CA TYR A 707 34.74 -21.12 -7.40
C TYR A 707 34.64 -22.26 -6.40
N ALA A 708 35.53 -22.31 -5.42
CA ALA A 708 35.40 -23.17 -4.25
C ALA A 708 35.90 -22.42 -3.00
N GLY A 709 35.09 -22.38 -1.94
CA GLY A 709 35.37 -21.57 -0.75
C GLY A 709 35.51 -20.09 -1.08
N ARG A 710 34.70 -19.57 -2.03
CA ARG A 710 34.75 -18.19 -2.57
C ARG A 710 36.09 -17.81 -3.21
N THR A 711 36.94 -18.80 -3.52
CA THR A 711 38.24 -18.61 -4.17
C THR A 711 38.17 -19.12 -5.60
N LEU A 712 38.75 -18.37 -6.54
CA LEU A 712 38.80 -18.75 -7.96
C LEU A 712 39.91 -19.79 -8.19
N MET A 713 39.53 -20.95 -8.71
CA MET A 713 40.40 -22.10 -8.92
C MET A 713 40.24 -22.64 -10.34
N ALA A 714 41.23 -23.42 -10.79
CA ALA A 714 41.23 -24.05 -12.10
C ALA A 714 41.72 -25.50 -12.06
N LEU A 715 41.19 -26.31 -12.96
CA LEU A 715 41.64 -27.68 -13.25
C LEU A 715 41.84 -27.81 -14.76
N ARG A 716 42.72 -28.72 -15.21
CA ARG A 716 42.83 -29.00 -16.64
C ARG A 716 41.54 -29.59 -17.17
N ALA A 717 40.99 -29.04 -18.25
CA ALA A 717 39.72 -29.46 -18.81
C ALA A 717 39.70 -30.96 -19.17
N ALA A 718 40.83 -31.47 -19.68
CA ALA A 718 41.00 -32.90 -20.02
C ALA A 718 40.85 -33.87 -18.83
N GLN A 719 40.93 -33.38 -17.58
CA GLN A 719 40.76 -34.18 -16.38
C GLN A 719 39.29 -34.21 -15.89
N ILE A 720 38.41 -33.45 -16.54
CA ILE A 720 37.02 -33.30 -16.14
C ILE A 720 36.14 -34.01 -17.16
N GLN A 721 35.15 -34.76 -16.67
CA GLN A 721 34.15 -35.40 -17.51
C GLN A 721 32.97 -34.47 -17.77
N GLU A 722 32.34 -33.98 -16.71
CA GLU A 722 31.22 -33.04 -16.76
C GLU A 722 30.99 -32.44 -15.37
N ALA A 723 30.19 -31.38 -15.31
CA ALA A 723 29.59 -30.88 -14.10
C ALA A 723 28.10 -31.21 -14.05
N VAL A 724 27.59 -31.53 -12.86
CA VAL A 724 26.17 -31.79 -12.58
C VAL A 724 25.70 -30.99 -11.36
N PRO A 725 24.40 -30.66 -11.24
CA PRO A 725 23.91 -29.92 -10.08
C PRO A 725 24.00 -30.74 -8.79
N PHE A 726 24.39 -30.09 -7.69
CA PHE A 726 24.51 -30.72 -6.39
C PHE A 726 23.19 -31.34 -5.88
N ALA A 727 22.04 -30.84 -6.35
CA ALA A 727 20.72 -31.40 -6.04
C ALA A 727 20.58 -32.90 -6.42
N LYS A 728 21.45 -33.45 -7.28
CA LYS A 728 21.48 -34.89 -7.61
C LYS A 728 22.26 -35.75 -6.62
N VAL A 729 22.96 -35.15 -5.66
CA VAL A 729 23.77 -35.87 -4.67
C VAL A 729 22.90 -36.42 -3.57
N GLN A 730 23.00 -37.72 -3.33
CA GLN A 730 22.43 -38.38 -2.16
C GLN A 730 23.36 -38.15 -0.98
N ARG A 731 22.93 -37.32 -0.02
CA ARG A 731 23.74 -36.96 1.15
C ARG A 731 23.89 -38.16 2.08
N THR A 732 25.10 -38.35 2.60
CA THR A 732 25.38 -39.33 3.65
C THR A 732 25.63 -38.62 4.98
N ALA A 733 25.25 -39.21 6.11
CA ALA A 733 25.58 -38.67 7.43
C ALA A 733 27.11 -38.55 7.57
N SER A 734 27.62 -37.40 8.05
CA SER A 734 29.06 -37.21 8.19
C SER A 734 29.64 -38.24 9.17
N ALA A 735 30.80 -38.79 8.83
CA ALA A 735 31.54 -39.65 9.76
C ALA A 735 31.90 -38.83 11.01
N GLY A 736 31.60 -39.39 12.19
CA GLY A 736 31.78 -38.73 13.48
C GLY A 736 33.19 -38.21 13.75
N ALA A 737 33.30 -37.33 14.75
CA ALA A 737 34.55 -36.71 15.21
C ALA A 737 35.61 -37.79 15.49
N GLY A 738 36.63 -37.87 14.63
CA GLY A 738 37.72 -38.86 14.71
C GLY A 738 38.21 -39.39 13.35
N ALA A 739 37.51 -39.12 12.24
CA ALA A 739 37.93 -39.54 10.91
C ALA A 739 38.86 -38.51 10.23
N GLY A 740 39.87 -38.96 9.47
CA GLY A 740 40.82 -38.09 8.77
C GLY A 740 40.16 -37.11 7.79
N THR A 741 40.91 -36.08 7.35
CA THR A 741 40.36 -34.97 6.53
C THR A 741 39.61 -35.43 5.26
N ALA A 742 40.02 -36.53 4.64
CA ALA A 742 39.34 -37.12 3.48
C ALA A 742 37.95 -37.70 3.81
N SER A 743 37.77 -38.26 5.02
CA SER A 743 36.47 -38.75 5.49
C SER A 743 35.57 -37.61 5.95
N ALA A 744 36.14 -36.53 6.47
CA ALA A 744 35.41 -35.32 6.84
C ALA A 744 34.92 -34.52 5.61
N ALA A 745 35.67 -34.57 4.51
CA ALA A 745 35.31 -33.92 3.25
C ALA A 745 34.27 -34.68 2.41
N ARG A 746 33.91 -35.92 2.76
CA ARG A 746 32.96 -36.72 1.98
C ARG A 746 31.52 -36.27 2.29
N ILE A 747 30.81 -35.77 1.27
CA ILE A 747 29.47 -35.17 1.41
C ILE A 747 28.36 -36.18 1.06
N GLY A 748 28.60 -37.04 0.09
CA GLY A 748 27.57 -37.94 -0.40
C GLY A 748 27.98 -38.77 -1.61
N MET A 749 26.97 -39.37 -2.24
CA MET A 749 27.11 -40.21 -3.41
C MET A 749 26.30 -39.66 -4.58
N LEU A 750 26.80 -39.85 -5.79
CA LEU A 750 26.16 -39.45 -7.04
C LEU A 750 26.13 -40.64 -7.99
N ASP A 751 24.95 -40.92 -8.53
CA ASP A 751 24.76 -41.95 -9.54
C ASP A 751 25.15 -41.40 -10.92
N VAL A 752 26.18 -41.99 -11.53
CA VAL A 752 26.67 -41.62 -12.87
C VAL A 752 26.34 -42.74 -13.87
N PRO A 753 25.60 -42.45 -14.94
CA PRO A 753 25.28 -43.45 -15.95
C PRO A 753 26.52 -43.84 -16.78
N LEU A 754 26.81 -45.15 -16.87
CA LEU A 754 27.82 -45.70 -17.78
C LEU A 754 27.18 -46.11 -19.12
N ALA A 755 28.01 -46.16 -20.18
CA ALA A 755 27.64 -46.76 -21.45
C ALA A 755 27.19 -48.23 -21.24
N GLY A 756 25.98 -48.56 -21.70
CA GLY A 756 25.39 -49.91 -21.54
C GLY A 756 24.36 -50.06 -20.42
N GLY A 757 23.98 -48.97 -19.73
CA GLY A 757 22.85 -48.97 -18.77
C GLY A 757 23.22 -49.40 -17.35
N GLN A 758 24.50 -49.60 -17.04
CA GLN A 758 24.97 -49.78 -15.66
C GLN A 758 25.12 -48.43 -14.95
N GLN A 759 24.76 -48.37 -13.67
CA GLN A 759 24.89 -47.19 -12.81
C GLN A 759 26.20 -47.32 -12.01
N HIS A 760 27.08 -46.32 -12.06
CA HIS A 760 28.28 -46.27 -11.23
C HIS A 760 28.13 -45.21 -10.16
N VAL A 761 28.33 -45.60 -8.90
CA VAL A 761 28.21 -44.66 -7.79
C VAL A 761 29.55 -43.97 -7.54
N VAL A 762 29.55 -42.65 -7.61
CA VAL A 762 30.72 -41.80 -7.42
C VAL A 762 30.62 -41.06 -6.08
N TRP A 763 31.70 -41.09 -5.30
CA TRP A 763 31.78 -40.32 -4.05
C TRP A 763 32.02 -38.84 -4.33
N VAL A 764 31.27 -37.97 -3.64
CA VAL A 764 31.37 -36.51 -3.75
C VAL A 764 32.09 -35.94 -2.54
N PHE A 765 33.11 -35.10 -2.78
CA PHE A 765 33.95 -34.48 -1.77
C PHE A 765 33.88 -32.95 -1.81
N ASP A 766 33.96 -32.30 -0.65
CA ASP A 766 34.01 -30.85 -0.50
C ASP A 766 35.38 -30.31 -0.92
N LEU A 767 35.47 -29.71 -2.11
CA LEU A 767 36.74 -29.15 -2.59
C LEU A 767 37.18 -27.95 -1.76
N ALA A 768 36.26 -27.14 -1.26
CA ALA A 768 36.60 -26.00 -0.42
C ALA A 768 37.25 -26.46 0.89
N LEU A 769 36.73 -27.52 1.52
CA LEU A 769 37.33 -28.10 2.71
C LEU A 769 38.73 -28.67 2.42
N LEU A 770 38.89 -29.37 1.29
CA LEU A 770 40.16 -29.95 0.91
C LEU A 770 41.21 -28.87 0.60
N ALA A 771 40.84 -27.86 -0.19
CA ALA A 771 41.75 -26.81 -0.67
C ALA A 771 42.06 -25.74 0.38
N THR A 772 41.06 -25.31 1.15
CA THR A 772 41.17 -24.16 2.08
C THR A 772 41.14 -24.55 3.55
N GLY A 773 40.80 -25.80 3.87
CA GLY A 773 40.60 -26.26 5.25
C GLY A 773 39.27 -25.81 5.88
N ARG A 774 38.42 -25.10 5.13
CA ARG A 774 37.09 -24.67 5.58
C ARG A 774 36.00 -25.25 4.69
N PRO A 775 34.92 -25.80 5.26
CA PRO A 775 33.85 -26.37 4.45
C PRO A 775 33.17 -25.30 3.59
N GLY A 776 32.80 -25.68 2.37
CA GLY A 776 32.08 -24.81 1.44
C GLY A 776 30.65 -24.57 1.89
N VAL A 777 30.07 -23.43 1.50
CA VAL A 777 28.65 -23.16 1.74
C VAL A 777 27.84 -23.74 0.59
N VAL A 778 27.10 -24.81 0.87
CA VAL A 778 26.18 -25.41 -0.12
C VAL A 778 25.01 -24.46 -0.35
N SER A 779 24.79 -24.10 -1.61
CA SER A 779 23.66 -23.28 -2.06
C SER A 779 23.00 -23.89 -3.31
N ASP A 780 21.93 -23.26 -3.80
CA ASP A 780 21.31 -23.61 -5.09
C ASP A 780 22.26 -23.41 -6.29
N ASN A 781 23.41 -22.74 -6.10
CA ASN A 781 24.44 -22.58 -7.12
C ASN A 781 25.37 -23.78 -7.20
N SER A 782 25.51 -24.55 -6.12
CA SER A 782 26.58 -25.52 -6.00
C SER A 782 26.51 -26.60 -7.07
N GLN A 783 27.65 -26.90 -7.68
CA GLN A 783 27.80 -27.93 -8.71
C GLN A 783 28.76 -29.01 -8.23
N VAL A 784 28.69 -30.18 -8.86
CA VAL A 784 29.63 -31.28 -8.66
C VAL A 784 30.35 -31.53 -9.96
N MET A 785 31.66 -31.31 -9.97
CA MET A 785 32.52 -31.65 -11.10
C MET A 785 32.96 -33.10 -10.98
N LEU A 786 32.65 -33.91 -11.99
CA LEU A 786 33.14 -35.27 -12.11
C LEU A 786 34.54 -35.24 -12.71
N VAL A 787 35.53 -35.59 -11.91
CA VAL A 787 36.94 -35.58 -12.32
C VAL A 787 37.48 -37.00 -12.41
N ARG A 788 38.35 -37.24 -13.39
CA ARG A 788 38.95 -38.55 -13.67
C ARG A 788 40.45 -38.52 -13.42
N HIS A 789 40.92 -39.52 -12.69
CA HIS A 789 42.34 -39.78 -12.50
C HIS A 789 42.63 -41.27 -12.69
N GLY A 790 43.37 -41.60 -13.75
CA GLY A 790 43.56 -43.00 -14.17
C GLY A 790 42.22 -43.69 -14.42
N GLY A 791 41.97 -44.80 -13.70
CA GLY A 791 40.71 -45.55 -13.75
C GLY A 791 39.66 -45.16 -12.72
N SER A 792 39.90 -44.15 -11.89
CA SER A 792 38.98 -43.71 -10.82
C SER A 792 38.27 -42.40 -11.17
N ILE A 793 37.01 -42.30 -10.75
CA ILE A 793 36.18 -41.08 -10.90
C ILE A 793 35.72 -40.65 -9.51
N ILE A 794 35.84 -39.36 -9.20
CA ILE A 794 35.30 -38.74 -7.99
C ILE A 794 34.50 -37.49 -8.35
N GLY A 795 33.57 -37.09 -7.49
CA GLY A 795 32.86 -35.82 -7.58
C GLY A 795 33.52 -34.79 -6.66
N LEU A 796 33.71 -33.57 -7.16
CA LEU A 796 34.18 -32.43 -6.38
C LEU A 796 33.06 -31.39 -6.29
N LEU A 797 32.56 -31.12 -5.09
CA LEU A 797 31.65 -30.03 -4.82
C LEU A 797 32.38 -28.69 -5.00
N VAL A 798 31.79 -27.82 -5.82
CA VAL A 798 32.23 -26.44 -6.03
C VAL A 798 31.06 -25.48 -5.77
N ASP A 799 31.40 -24.23 -5.43
CA ASP A 799 30.42 -23.19 -5.13
C ASP A 799 29.66 -22.77 -6.40
N ASP A 800 30.39 -22.56 -7.50
CA ASP A 800 29.84 -22.19 -8.80
C ASP A 800 30.82 -22.49 -9.95
N LEU A 801 30.31 -22.58 -11.19
CA LEU A 801 31.15 -22.70 -12.40
C LEU A 801 31.43 -21.30 -12.97
N HIS A 802 32.58 -21.11 -13.61
CA HIS A 802 32.93 -19.82 -14.22
C HIS A 802 33.04 -19.94 -15.75
N SER A 803 34.15 -20.46 -16.25
CA SER A 803 34.40 -20.57 -17.70
C SER A 803 35.42 -21.66 -18.03
N VAL A 804 35.60 -21.94 -19.32
CA VAL A 804 36.69 -22.77 -19.83
C VAL A 804 37.52 -21.90 -20.76
N GLN A 805 38.81 -21.73 -20.44
CA GLN A 805 39.73 -20.85 -21.17
C GLN A 805 41.09 -21.51 -21.39
N GLN A 806 41.79 -21.07 -22.43
CA GLN A 806 43.15 -21.51 -22.72
C GLN A 806 44.17 -20.60 -22.04
N PHE A 807 45.18 -21.22 -21.45
CA PHE A 807 46.34 -20.53 -20.89
C PHE A 807 47.61 -21.20 -21.36
N ASP A 808 48.62 -20.40 -21.65
CA ASP A 808 49.94 -20.90 -22.03
C ASP A 808 50.86 -21.06 -20.80
N GLY A 809 52.08 -21.54 -21.03
CA GLY A 809 53.06 -21.70 -19.96
C GLY A 809 53.60 -20.36 -19.40
N ALA A 810 53.51 -19.27 -20.16
CA ALA A 810 53.94 -17.93 -19.73
C ALA A 810 52.93 -17.27 -18.79
N ASP A 811 51.65 -17.67 -18.88
CA ASP A 811 50.58 -17.27 -17.98
C ASP A 811 50.71 -17.94 -16.58
N MET A 812 51.59 -18.93 -16.41
CA MET A 812 51.76 -19.66 -15.15
C MET A 812 52.87 -19.09 -14.28
N THR A 813 52.64 -19.08 -12.96
CA THR A 813 53.65 -18.72 -11.96
C THR A 813 53.58 -19.66 -10.76
N GLU A 814 54.67 -19.80 -10.01
CA GLU A 814 54.67 -20.63 -8.81
C GLU A 814 53.84 -19.99 -7.69
N SER A 815 53.19 -20.83 -6.88
CA SER A 815 52.41 -20.36 -5.75
C SER A 815 53.32 -19.82 -4.63
N PRO A 816 53.09 -18.58 -4.14
CA PRO A 816 53.86 -17.99 -3.05
C PRO A 816 53.63 -18.69 -1.69
N LEU A 817 52.61 -19.56 -1.59
CA LEU A 817 52.29 -20.34 -0.39
C LEU A 817 53.16 -21.61 -0.23
N GLY A 818 54.11 -21.85 -1.14
CA GLY A 818 55.15 -22.88 -1.03
C GLY A 818 54.83 -24.18 -1.78
N GLY A 819 55.77 -24.62 -2.63
CA GLY A 819 55.66 -25.82 -3.46
C GLY A 819 55.95 -27.16 -2.77
N GLY A 820 55.73 -27.27 -1.45
CA GLY A 820 55.89 -28.56 -0.74
C GLY A 820 54.91 -29.62 -1.26
N ASP A 821 55.23 -30.91 -1.07
CA ASP A 821 54.42 -32.06 -1.54
C ASP A 821 52.96 -32.06 -1.06
N ALA A 822 52.64 -31.30 -0.01
CA ALA A 822 51.30 -31.21 0.59
C ALA A 822 50.40 -30.09 0.00
N ALA A 823 50.93 -29.15 -0.79
CA ALA A 823 50.14 -28.04 -1.32
C ALA A 823 49.28 -28.48 -2.52
N LEU A 824 47.95 -28.34 -2.41
CA LEU A 824 47.00 -28.72 -3.48
C LEU A 824 47.04 -27.80 -4.71
N ALA A 825 47.52 -26.58 -4.57
CA ALA A 825 47.64 -25.60 -5.65
C ALA A 825 49.10 -25.12 -5.80
N PRO A 826 49.97 -25.91 -6.45
CA PRO A 826 51.40 -25.57 -6.58
C PRO A 826 51.67 -24.41 -7.53
N ARG A 827 50.72 -24.08 -8.43
CA ARG A 827 50.84 -23.05 -9.45
C ARG A 827 49.65 -22.10 -9.44
N LEU A 828 49.88 -20.89 -9.91
CA LEU A 828 48.88 -19.86 -10.14
C LEU A 828 48.85 -19.51 -11.63
N ILE A 829 47.65 -19.30 -12.17
CA ILE A 829 47.44 -18.76 -13.51
C ILE A 829 47.22 -17.26 -13.39
N LYS A 830 47.96 -16.47 -14.17
CA LYS A 830 47.84 -15.01 -14.29
C LYS A 830 46.86 -14.70 -15.42
N ALA A 831 45.62 -14.38 -15.08
CA ALA A 831 44.62 -13.90 -16.02
C ALA A 831 44.57 -12.36 -16.04
N ASN A 832 43.95 -11.79 -17.08
CA ASN A 832 43.71 -10.35 -17.23
C ASN A 832 44.96 -9.50 -17.03
N GLN A 833 46.05 -9.85 -17.73
CA GLN A 833 47.36 -9.17 -17.65
C GLN A 833 47.98 -9.20 -16.23
N GLY A 834 47.65 -10.21 -15.42
CA GLY A 834 48.18 -10.40 -14.07
C GLY A 834 47.36 -9.73 -12.97
N ASN A 835 46.24 -9.09 -13.30
CA ASN A 835 45.33 -8.49 -12.31
C ASN A 835 44.45 -9.54 -11.61
N LEU A 836 44.33 -10.74 -12.19
CA LEU A 836 43.58 -11.85 -11.63
C LEU A 836 44.48 -13.08 -11.47
N LEU A 837 44.51 -13.64 -10.26
CA LEU A 837 45.28 -14.85 -9.95
C LEU A 837 44.34 -16.01 -9.67
N ILE A 838 44.53 -17.12 -10.37
CA ILE A 838 43.68 -18.32 -10.29
C ILE A 838 44.53 -19.49 -9.79
N GLN A 839 44.04 -20.23 -8.79
CA GLN A 839 44.77 -21.36 -8.23
C GLN A 839 44.62 -22.62 -9.11
N GLU A 840 45.70 -23.13 -9.69
CA GLU A 840 45.68 -24.40 -10.43
C GLU A 840 45.72 -25.57 -9.44
N ILE A 841 44.62 -26.31 -9.32
CA ILE A 841 44.54 -27.50 -8.48
C ILE A 841 45.29 -28.65 -9.15
N ASP A 842 46.20 -29.27 -8.40
CA ASP A 842 46.91 -30.47 -8.81
C ASP A 842 46.10 -31.71 -8.41
N LEU A 843 45.56 -32.40 -9.42
CA LEU A 843 44.72 -33.57 -9.23
C LEU A 843 45.49 -34.77 -8.64
N ASP A 844 46.78 -34.94 -8.98
CA ASP A 844 47.61 -36.03 -8.42
C ASP A 844 47.74 -35.86 -6.91
N ARG A 845 48.02 -34.64 -6.46
CA ARG A 845 48.11 -34.29 -5.03
C ARG A 845 46.77 -34.43 -4.32
N LEU A 846 45.66 -34.07 -4.99
CA LEU A 846 44.31 -34.24 -4.44
C LEU A 846 43.97 -35.72 -4.22
N PHE A 847 44.26 -36.59 -5.20
CA PHE A 847 44.03 -38.03 -5.05
C PHE A 847 44.95 -38.67 -4.00
N ALA A 848 46.22 -38.24 -3.90
CA ALA A 848 47.11 -38.69 -2.83
C ALA A 848 46.53 -38.36 -1.44
N ARG A 849 45.98 -37.14 -1.29
CA ARG A 849 45.36 -36.67 -0.04
C ARG A 849 44.05 -37.37 0.31
N LEU A 850 43.32 -37.88 -0.68
CA LEU A 850 42.10 -38.67 -0.47
C LEU A 850 42.39 -40.15 -0.13
N ARG A 851 43.59 -40.65 -0.45
CA ARG A 851 44.04 -42.02 -0.14
C ARG A 851 44.77 -42.13 1.21
N ALA A 852 45.35 -41.02 1.68
CA ALA A 852 45.92 -40.87 3.01
C ALA A 852 44.83 -40.71 4.07
#